data_AF-V4JY56-F1
#
_entry.id   AF-V4JY56-F1
#
_cell.length_a   1.000
_cell.length_b   1.000
_cell.length_c   1.000
_cell.angle_alpha   90.00
_cell.angle_beta   90.00
_cell.angle_gamma   90.00
#
_symmetry.space_group_name_H-M   'P 1'
#
loop_
_entity.id
_entity.type
_entity.pdbx_description
1 polymer ?
#
loop_
_entity_poly.entity_id
_entity_poly.type
_entity_poly.pdbx_seq_one_letter_code
_entity_poly.pdbx_strand_id
1 'polypeptide(L)'
;MSQKVTPFVQSLKSMPADYRFLGSPISDPLETSSGSSVCVTDLLIPRNGYLKNGVSGTENANEDSPYSVQSVSIGERSSIDDGDPVVPLPQSNDRRWSDTSAYARKKVLQFWVQLPNGNWELGKVLSTSGEESVIKLPEGKVLKVISETLVPANPDILDGVDDLMQLSYLNEPAVLYNLEYRYNQDMIYTKAGPVLVAVNPFKEVPLYGSRNIEAYKNRSNGSPHVYAIADTAIREMIRDEVNQSIIISGESGAGKTETAKIAMQYLAALGGGSGIEYEILKTNPILEAFGNAKTLRNDNSSRFGKLIEIHFSETGKISGAKIQTLVQCAEGERSYHIFYQLCAGASPTLREKLNLRSAKEYKYLIQSNCYSINGVDDAELFNAVKEALDIVHVSKEDQESVFAMLAAVLWLGNVSFNIIDNENHVEPEPDESLSTVAKLMGCNINELKLALSKRNMRVGNDTIVQKLTLSQAIDARDALAKSIYACLFDWLVKQINKSLAVGKRRTGRSISILDIYGFESFNKNSFEQFCINYANERLQQHFNRHLFKLEQEEYIQDGIDWTRVDFEDNQNCLGLFEKKPLGLLSLLDEESTFPNGTDLTLANKLKQHLNANSCFRGDRGKAFTVAHYAGEVTYETTGFLEKNRDLLHSDSIQLLSSCSSHLPQAFASSMLIHSEKPIVGPLYKAGGADSQRLSVATKFKGQLFQLMQRLGNTTPHFIRCIKPNNVQSPGLYEQGLVLQQLRCCGVLEVVRISRSGFPTRMSHQKFAQRYGFLLLESIAAKDPLSVSVAILHQFNILPEMYQVGYTKLFFRTGQIGVLEDTRNRTLHGILRLQSCFRGHQARCRLKDLKGGITVLQSFVRGEKIRKDYAELLRRHRACTDIQSHVKRRIAKRQYKAKVDASIVLQSAIRGELVRRCAGDIGWLKSGGFKGNESKEVLVKASVLSELQRRVLKSEAALREKEEENDILRQRLQQYDNRWSEYETKMKSMEEIWQKQMRSLQSSLSIAKKSLEVEDSARNSDASVNAFSDATDLSGSGDFRTHGRTRSVGVVGLSVISRLAEEFGQRAQVFGDDTKFLMEVKSGQVEANLNPERELRRLKQMFETWKKDYGGRLKETKLILSKLGSEETGGSVEKPKMKWWGRLRSTRY
;
A
#
# COMPACT_ATOMS: atom_id res chain seq x y z
N MET A 1 -18.54 -62.86 7.47
CA MET A 1 -19.45 -62.75 8.63
C MET A 1 -18.74 -61.81 9.62
N SER A 2 -19.33 -60.75 10.17
CA SER A 2 -20.77 -60.49 10.39
C SER A 2 -21.28 -59.16 9.81
N GLN A 3 -22.60 -58.99 9.85
CA GLN A 3 -23.35 -57.83 9.35
C GLN A 3 -23.15 -56.55 10.17
N LYS A 4 -23.44 -55.39 9.54
CA LYS A 4 -24.30 -54.27 10.02
C LYS A 4 -24.16 -53.13 8.99
N VAL A 5 -25.11 -52.92 8.07
CA VAL A 5 -26.46 -52.33 8.27
C VAL A 5 -26.39 -50.91 8.83
N THR A 6 -26.65 -49.95 7.95
CA THR A 6 -26.93 -48.53 8.23
C THR A 6 -28.34 -48.33 8.79
N PRO A 7 -28.51 -47.35 9.67
CA PRO A 7 -29.60 -46.37 9.55
C PRO A 7 -29.05 -44.93 9.76
N PHE A 8 -29.67 -43.82 9.40
CA PHE A 8 -30.80 -43.41 8.54
C PHE A 8 -30.88 -41.89 8.81
N VAL A 9 -31.06 -41.01 7.81
CA VAL A 9 -31.21 -39.56 8.04
C VAL A 9 -32.50 -39.04 7.39
N GLN A 10 -33.34 -38.46 8.24
CA GLN A 10 -34.43 -37.53 7.94
C GLN A 10 -34.09 -36.19 8.63
N SER A 11 -34.61 -35.01 8.27
CA SER A 11 -35.26 -34.49 7.05
C SER A 11 -35.51 -32.97 7.26
N LEU A 12 -35.90 -32.25 6.19
CA LEU A 12 -36.59 -30.93 6.17
C LEU A 12 -35.79 -29.61 6.41
N LYS A 13 -35.89 -28.72 5.39
CA LYS A 13 -36.22 -27.26 5.46
C LYS A 13 -35.19 -26.28 6.12
N SER A 14 -35.05 -25.00 5.71
CA SER A 14 -35.63 -24.19 4.61
C SER A 14 -35.02 -22.76 4.54
N MET A 15 -35.11 -22.08 3.37
CA MET A 15 -35.13 -20.60 3.16
C MET A 15 -33.82 -19.80 3.39
N PRO A 16 -33.70 -18.52 2.94
CA PRO A 16 -34.58 -17.71 2.08
C PRO A 16 -33.86 -17.12 0.82
N ALA A 17 -34.56 -16.29 0.04
CA ALA A 17 -34.01 -15.47 -1.05
C ALA A 17 -34.55 -14.02 -0.99
N ASP A 18 -33.67 -13.04 -1.20
CA ASP A 18 -33.89 -11.64 -1.62
C ASP A 18 -32.49 -11.12 -2.05
N TYR A 19 -32.29 -10.33 -3.11
CA TYR A 19 -32.84 -8.99 -3.39
C TYR A 19 -32.98 -8.71 -4.90
N ARG A 20 -33.84 -7.75 -5.25
CA ARG A 20 -34.08 -7.25 -6.63
C ARG A 20 -33.30 -5.97 -6.93
N PHE A 21 -33.09 -5.68 -8.21
CA PHE A 21 -32.82 -4.32 -8.72
C PHE A 21 -34.11 -3.68 -9.26
N LEU A 22 -34.18 -2.34 -9.21
CA LEU A 22 -35.33 -1.50 -9.54
C LEU A 22 -35.13 -0.73 -10.86
N GLY A 23 -36.23 -0.30 -11.49
CA GLY A 23 -36.27 0.53 -12.70
C GLY A 23 -37.38 0.10 -13.66
N SER A 24 -38.66 0.23 -13.31
CA SER A 24 -39.51 1.43 -13.53
C SER A 24 -40.52 1.19 -14.68
N PRO A 25 -41.72 1.84 -14.69
CA PRO A 25 -42.95 1.13 -15.06
C PRO A 25 -43.81 1.79 -16.16
N ILE A 26 -44.96 1.15 -16.47
CA ILE A 26 -46.12 1.67 -17.27
C ILE A 26 -45.82 1.68 -18.79
N SER A 27 -46.67 1.16 -19.70
CA SER A 27 -47.99 0.51 -19.63
C SER A 27 -48.22 -0.37 -20.87
N ASP A 28 -49.06 -1.41 -20.75
CA ASP A 28 -50.03 -1.78 -21.78
C ASP A 28 -51.08 -2.75 -21.19
N PRO A 29 -52.37 -2.53 -21.47
CA PRO A 29 -53.33 -3.62 -21.51
C PRO A 29 -54.32 -3.51 -22.69
N LEU A 30 -54.34 -4.54 -23.55
CA LEU A 30 -55.49 -5.04 -24.33
C LEU A 30 -54.96 -6.24 -25.14
N GLU A 31 -55.06 -7.47 -24.63
CA GLU A 31 -56.22 -8.36 -24.71
C GLU A 31 -56.61 -8.83 -26.13
N THR A 32 -56.65 -10.17 -26.26
CA THR A 32 -57.48 -10.96 -27.21
C THR A 32 -57.12 -10.91 -28.71
N SER A 33 -57.27 -11.99 -29.49
CA SER A 33 -57.55 -13.43 -29.21
C SER A 33 -57.26 -14.25 -30.47
N SER A 34 -57.21 -15.60 -30.37
CA SER A 34 -57.51 -16.59 -31.43
C SER A 34 -57.16 -16.27 -32.90
N GLY A 35 -56.35 -17.04 -33.64
CA GLY A 35 -55.94 -18.44 -33.49
C GLY A 35 -56.11 -19.19 -34.82
N SER A 36 -55.34 -20.26 -35.06
CA SER A 36 -55.36 -21.11 -36.29
C SER A 36 -54.84 -20.38 -37.57
N SER A 37 -54.36 -21.01 -38.65
CA SER A 37 -53.94 -22.41 -38.89
C SER A 37 -53.16 -22.54 -40.23
N VAL A 38 -51.95 -23.10 -40.19
CA VAL A 38 -51.39 -24.09 -41.15
C VAL A 38 -51.03 -23.68 -42.61
N CYS A 39 -49.80 -24.07 -43.00
CA CYS A 39 -49.21 -24.37 -44.33
C CYS A 39 -49.16 -23.37 -45.51
N VAL A 40 -47.91 -23.00 -45.84
CA VAL A 40 -47.15 -23.41 -47.06
C VAL A 40 -47.91 -23.48 -48.40
N THR A 41 -47.60 -22.56 -49.32
CA THR A 41 -46.96 -22.90 -50.62
C THR A 41 -46.42 -21.68 -51.38
N ASP A 42 -45.12 -21.74 -51.66
CA ASP A 42 -44.42 -21.48 -52.93
C ASP A 42 -45.05 -20.76 -54.16
N LEU A 43 -44.14 -20.04 -54.85
CA LEU A 43 -43.98 -19.84 -56.31
C LEU A 43 -44.58 -18.63 -57.08
N LEU A 44 -43.64 -17.97 -57.78
CA LEU A 44 -43.69 -17.37 -59.14
C LEU A 44 -44.16 -15.91 -59.42
N ILE A 45 -43.14 -15.09 -59.69
CA ILE A 45 -43.01 -13.97 -60.66
C ILE A 45 -43.78 -14.31 -61.98
N PRO A 46 -44.54 -13.40 -62.66
CA PRO A 46 -43.91 -12.26 -63.36
C PRO A 46 -44.69 -10.96 -63.73
N ARG A 47 -43.87 -9.92 -64.00
CA ARG A 47 -43.93 -8.89 -65.07
C ARG A 47 -44.88 -7.66 -65.02
N ASN A 48 -44.19 -6.52 -65.21
CA ASN A 48 -44.51 -5.34 -66.04
C ASN A 48 -45.72 -4.44 -65.73
N GLY A 49 -45.46 -3.14 -65.57
CA GLY A 49 -46.46 -2.07 -65.66
C GLY A 49 -45.91 -0.68 -65.32
N TYR A 50 -45.49 0.09 -66.34
CA TYR A 50 -45.08 1.50 -66.22
C TYR A 50 -46.20 2.40 -65.66
N LEU A 51 -45.87 3.42 -64.83
CA LEU A 51 -46.15 4.86 -65.12
C LEU A 51 -45.73 5.87 -64.00
N LYS A 52 -44.75 6.71 -64.35
CA LYS A 52 -44.59 8.17 -64.09
C LYS A 52 -44.90 8.86 -62.73
N ASN A 53 -43.83 9.49 -62.23
CA ASN A 53 -43.67 10.93 -61.86
C ASN A 53 -43.98 11.47 -60.43
N GLY A 54 -43.00 12.24 -59.92
CA GLY A 54 -42.99 13.03 -58.67
C GLY A 54 -41.67 12.81 -57.91
N VAL A 55 -40.54 13.52 -58.17
CA VAL A 55 -40.20 14.92 -57.76
C VAL A 55 -40.30 15.05 -56.21
N SER A 56 -39.26 15.39 -55.42
CA SER A 56 -37.89 15.87 -55.66
C SER A 56 -36.99 15.78 -54.40
N GLY A 57 -35.66 15.64 -54.58
CA GLY A 57 -34.62 15.96 -53.57
C GLY A 57 -34.47 15.01 -52.38
N THR A 58 -33.34 14.95 -51.65
CA THR A 58 -31.96 15.40 -51.93
C THR A 58 -31.00 14.68 -50.96
N GLU A 59 -29.73 14.52 -51.36
CA GLU A 59 -28.54 14.36 -50.48
C GLU A 59 -28.27 13.09 -49.63
N ASN A 60 -27.18 12.40 -50.05
CA ASN A 60 -25.95 12.09 -49.29
C ASN A 60 -25.71 10.76 -48.53
N ALA A 61 -24.52 10.21 -48.84
CA ALA A 61 -23.65 9.24 -48.12
C ALA A 61 -24.21 7.83 -47.83
N ASN A 62 -23.60 6.74 -48.35
CA ASN A 62 -22.33 6.09 -47.93
C ASN A 62 -22.34 5.67 -46.44
N GLU A 63 -21.93 4.46 -46.04
CA GLU A 63 -20.92 3.57 -46.66
C GLU A 63 -21.05 2.12 -46.13
N ASP A 64 -20.59 1.11 -46.90
CA ASP A 64 -20.27 -0.22 -46.35
C ASP A 64 -19.22 -0.96 -47.22
N SER A 65 -17.96 -1.00 -46.73
CA SER A 65 -17.10 -2.19 -46.49
C SER A 65 -17.08 -3.39 -47.48
N PRO A 66 -16.01 -4.23 -47.54
CA PRO A 66 -14.55 -3.94 -47.66
C PRO A 66 -13.76 -4.95 -48.57
N TYR A 67 -12.44 -4.72 -48.70
CA TYR A 67 -11.36 -5.67 -49.11
C TYR A 67 -11.43 -6.45 -50.44
N SER A 68 -10.50 -6.15 -51.35
CA SER A 68 -9.39 -7.08 -51.66
C SER A 68 -8.28 -6.39 -52.47
N VAL A 69 -7.02 -6.83 -52.30
CA VAL A 69 -5.86 -6.37 -53.07
C VAL A 69 -5.16 -7.59 -53.67
N GLN A 70 -4.89 -7.58 -54.97
CA GLN A 70 -3.89 -8.43 -55.59
C GLN A 70 -3.08 -7.64 -56.62
N SER A 71 -1.78 -7.88 -56.61
CA SER A 71 -0.75 -7.15 -57.34
C SER A 71 -0.42 -7.79 -58.69
N VAL A 72 -0.26 -6.99 -59.74
CA VAL A 72 0.62 -7.31 -60.87
C VAL A 72 1.35 -6.04 -61.32
N SER A 73 2.65 -6.17 -61.58
CA SER A 73 3.53 -5.15 -62.13
C SER A 73 4.08 -5.61 -63.48
N ILE A 74 4.10 -4.71 -64.47
CA ILE A 74 4.92 -4.74 -65.71
C ILE A 74 5.01 -3.27 -66.16
N GLY A 75 6.12 -2.87 -66.77
CA GLY A 75 6.25 -1.55 -67.41
C GLY A 75 7.17 -1.63 -68.62
N GLU A 76 7.20 -0.59 -69.45
CA GLU A 76 8.38 -0.18 -70.23
C GLU A 76 8.20 1.23 -70.83
N ARG A 77 9.20 1.69 -71.61
CA ARG A 77 9.60 3.11 -71.79
C ARG A 77 9.15 3.79 -73.10
N SER A 78 9.39 5.11 -73.11
CA SER A 78 9.77 5.99 -74.25
C SER A 78 8.61 6.60 -75.05
N SER A 79 8.64 7.84 -75.56
CA SER A 79 9.44 9.08 -75.40
C SER A 79 9.01 10.02 -76.54
N ILE A 80 8.84 11.33 -76.30
CA ILE A 80 9.17 12.51 -77.16
C ILE A 80 8.46 13.76 -76.59
N ASP A 81 9.03 14.92 -76.91
CA ASP A 81 8.92 16.22 -76.21
C ASP A 81 7.92 17.20 -76.86
N ASP A 82 7.58 18.27 -76.11
CA ASP A 82 7.18 19.64 -76.51
C ASP A 82 5.99 20.25 -75.71
N GLY A 83 6.26 21.39 -75.04
CA GLY A 83 5.38 22.58 -75.10
C GLY A 83 4.40 22.92 -73.96
N ASP A 84 4.91 23.54 -72.89
CA ASP A 84 4.21 24.53 -72.01
C ASP A 84 2.95 24.12 -71.20
N PRO A 85 2.59 24.90 -70.16
CA PRO A 85 3.18 24.85 -68.84
C PRO A 85 2.26 24.12 -67.85
N VAL A 86 2.71 22.99 -67.31
CA VAL A 86 1.88 22.06 -66.53
C VAL A 86 1.57 22.59 -65.12
N VAL A 87 0.29 22.60 -64.76
CA VAL A 87 -0.19 22.64 -63.37
C VAL A 87 -0.48 21.22 -62.89
N PRO A 88 0.19 20.72 -61.82
CA PRO A 88 -0.28 19.54 -61.11
C PRO A 88 -0.38 19.74 -59.59
N LEU A 89 -1.55 19.36 -59.05
CA LEU A 89 -1.77 19.02 -57.64
C LEU A 89 -1.21 17.61 -57.34
N PRO A 90 -1.04 17.20 -56.06
CA PRO A 90 0.29 16.85 -55.58
C PRO A 90 0.53 15.35 -55.36
N GLN A 91 1.81 14.95 -55.37
CA GLN A 91 2.24 13.73 -54.68
C GLN A 91 3.44 13.97 -53.75
N SER A 92 3.18 13.65 -52.49
CA SER A 92 4.11 13.23 -51.44
C SER A 92 5.37 12.51 -51.95
N ASN A 93 6.56 13.05 -51.65
CA ASN A 93 7.52 12.32 -50.83
C ASN A 93 8.63 13.20 -50.23
N ASP A 94 9.08 12.75 -49.06
CA ASP A 94 10.26 13.16 -48.28
C ASP A 94 11.31 14.06 -48.94
N ARG A 95 11.43 15.30 -48.43
CA ARG A 95 12.69 15.97 -48.01
C ARG A 95 12.45 17.39 -47.50
N ARG A 96 12.76 17.62 -46.20
CA ARG A 96 13.33 18.85 -45.58
C ARG A 96 12.80 19.07 -44.14
N TRP A 97 13.57 18.60 -43.16
CA TRP A 97 13.80 19.41 -41.95
C TRP A 97 14.99 20.34 -42.23
N SER A 98 14.77 21.36 -43.05
CA SER A 98 15.75 22.40 -43.41
C SER A 98 15.08 23.49 -44.24
N ASP A 99 14.12 24.20 -43.65
CA ASP A 99 13.77 25.59 -44.04
C ASP A 99 12.84 26.25 -43.01
N THR A 100 13.36 26.59 -41.84
CA THR A 100 12.69 27.44 -40.82
C THR A 100 12.79 28.94 -41.14
N SER A 101 13.06 29.29 -42.40
CA SER A 101 13.37 30.64 -42.88
C SER A 101 12.13 31.47 -43.29
N ALA A 102 11.00 30.83 -43.59
CA ALA A 102 9.85 31.46 -44.24
C ALA A 102 8.67 31.87 -43.32
N TYR A 103 8.83 31.80 -41.99
CA TYR A 103 7.78 32.17 -41.01
C TYR A 103 8.05 33.48 -40.23
N ALA A 104 8.89 34.36 -40.78
CA ALA A 104 9.24 35.65 -40.20
C ALA A 104 8.16 36.75 -40.41
N ARG A 105 6.89 36.48 -40.06
CA ARG A 105 5.92 37.56 -39.82
C ARG A 105 6.04 37.99 -38.36
N LYS A 106 6.31 39.28 -38.12
CA LYS A 106 6.56 39.92 -36.81
C LYS A 106 5.89 39.17 -35.65
N LYS A 107 6.66 38.38 -34.88
CA LYS A 107 6.23 37.88 -33.57
C LYS A 107 5.92 39.10 -32.72
N VAL A 108 4.67 39.25 -32.31
CA VAL A 108 4.32 40.15 -31.20
C VAL A 108 4.83 39.47 -29.94
N LEU A 109 6.05 39.82 -29.54
CA LEU A 109 6.68 39.27 -28.35
C LEU A 109 5.92 39.81 -27.13
N GLN A 110 5.23 38.91 -26.42
CA GLN A 110 4.66 39.17 -25.10
C GLN A 110 5.78 39.13 -24.05
N PHE A 111 5.75 40.07 -23.11
CA PHE A 111 6.67 40.16 -21.99
C PHE A 111 5.88 40.45 -20.72
N TRP A 112 6.35 39.90 -19.61
CA TRP A 112 5.92 40.28 -18.28
C TRP A 112 6.55 41.61 -17.88
N VAL A 113 5.73 42.49 -17.32
CA VAL A 113 6.16 43.74 -16.71
C VAL A 113 5.68 43.79 -15.27
N GLN A 114 6.54 44.23 -14.35
CA GLN A 114 6.14 44.46 -12.97
C GLN A 114 5.54 45.87 -12.83
N LEU A 115 4.36 45.94 -12.23
CA LEU A 115 3.66 47.19 -11.96
C LEU A 115 4.14 47.84 -10.65
N PRO A 116 3.92 49.15 -10.43
CA PRO A 116 4.30 49.84 -9.19
C PRO A 116 3.65 49.30 -7.90
N ASN A 117 2.58 48.49 -8.02
CA ASN A 117 1.94 47.78 -6.91
C ASN A 117 2.59 46.42 -6.60
N GLY A 118 3.62 46.01 -7.35
CA GLY A 118 4.35 44.75 -7.20
C GLY A 118 3.81 43.58 -8.02
N ASN A 119 2.61 43.68 -8.60
CA ASN A 119 1.99 42.62 -9.41
C ASN A 119 2.63 42.53 -10.80
N TRP A 120 2.43 41.39 -11.47
CA TRP A 120 2.94 41.12 -12.81
C TRP A 120 1.81 41.10 -13.84
N GLU A 121 1.99 41.81 -14.95
CA GLU A 121 1.04 41.82 -16.07
C GLU A 121 1.71 41.45 -17.40
N LEU A 122 0.90 40.87 -18.29
CA LEU A 122 1.31 40.48 -19.64
C LEU A 122 1.18 41.66 -20.60
N GLY A 123 2.31 42.23 -21.01
CA GLY A 123 2.41 43.33 -21.95
C GLY A 123 2.84 42.90 -23.36
N LYS A 124 2.41 43.66 -24.37
CA LYS A 124 2.88 43.54 -25.76
C LYS A 124 3.82 44.70 -26.09
N VAL A 125 5.07 44.40 -26.45
CA VAL A 125 6.04 45.43 -26.86
C VAL A 125 5.63 46.04 -28.20
N LEU A 126 5.52 47.37 -28.24
CA LEU A 126 5.22 48.15 -29.44
C LEU A 126 6.51 48.62 -30.15
N SER A 127 7.48 49.10 -29.39
CA SER A 127 8.78 49.56 -29.87
C SER A 127 9.83 49.54 -28.76
N THR A 128 11.08 49.24 -29.11
CA THR A 128 12.25 49.33 -28.22
C THR A 128 13.20 50.38 -28.80
N SER A 129 13.68 51.30 -27.96
CA SER A 129 14.54 52.42 -28.33
C SER A 129 15.64 52.61 -27.29
N GLY A 130 16.82 52.05 -27.56
CA GLY A 130 17.92 52.03 -26.60
C GLY A 130 17.56 51.19 -25.37
N GLU A 131 17.77 51.75 -24.18
CA GLU A 131 17.45 51.10 -22.90
C GLU A 131 15.94 51.06 -22.61
N GLU A 132 15.10 51.90 -23.25
CA GLU A 132 13.65 51.94 -23.00
C GLU A 132 12.84 51.10 -23.99
N SER A 133 11.81 50.41 -23.48
CA SER A 133 10.78 49.73 -24.27
C SER A 133 9.39 50.28 -23.97
N VAL A 134 8.58 50.45 -25.02
CA VAL A 134 7.20 50.90 -24.96
C VAL A 134 6.28 49.68 -25.02
N ILE A 135 5.50 49.46 -23.97
CA ILE A 135 4.63 48.29 -23.79
C ILE A 135 3.17 48.71 -23.73
N LYS A 136 2.30 47.96 -24.41
CA LYS A 136 0.85 48.04 -24.29
C LYS A 136 0.33 46.91 -23.38
N LEU A 137 -0.35 47.30 -22.30
CA LEU A 137 -1.06 46.39 -21.38
C LEU A 137 -2.43 45.96 -21.94
N PRO A 138 -3.08 44.92 -21.38
CA PRO A 138 -4.38 44.42 -21.85
C PRO A 138 -5.48 45.49 -21.82
N GLU A 139 -5.46 46.36 -20.80
CA GLU A 139 -6.37 47.51 -20.62
C GLU A 139 -6.16 48.65 -21.65
N GLY A 140 -5.23 48.49 -22.58
CA GLY A 140 -4.89 49.50 -23.59
C GLY A 140 -3.93 50.59 -23.10
N LYS A 141 -3.65 50.65 -21.79
CA LYS A 141 -2.64 51.52 -21.16
C LYS A 141 -1.25 51.26 -21.77
N VAL A 142 -0.53 52.32 -22.08
CA VAL A 142 0.83 52.25 -22.62
C VAL A 142 1.82 52.74 -21.56
N LEU A 143 2.85 51.94 -21.30
CA LEU A 143 3.93 52.24 -20.36
C LEU A 143 5.28 52.28 -21.06
N LYS A 144 6.15 53.20 -20.63
CA LYS A 144 7.59 53.13 -20.87
C LYS A 144 8.25 52.43 -19.70
N VAL A 145 9.10 51.44 -19.99
CA VAL A 145 9.81 50.64 -18.99
C VAL A 145 11.22 50.32 -19.47
N ILE A 146 12.14 50.17 -18.53
CA ILE A 146 13.54 49.81 -18.82
C ILE A 146 13.56 48.39 -19.36
N SER A 147 14.19 48.18 -20.51
CA SER A 147 14.13 46.91 -21.26
C SER A 147 14.71 45.72 -20.49
N GLU A 148 15.64 45.97 -19.56
CA GLU A 148 16.19 44.95 -18.65
C GLU A 148 15.19 44.44 -17.61
N THR A 149 14.14 45.21 -17.30
CA THR A 149 13.08 44.80 -16.36
C THR A 149 12.04 43.87 -17.00
N LEU A 150 12.16 43.61 -18.31
CA LEU A 150 11.22 42.80 -19.06
C LEU A 150 11.58 41.32 -19.00
N VAL A 151 10.64 40.52 -18.52
CA VAL A 151 10.80 39.07 -18.40
C VAL A 151 10.02 38.39 -19.54
N PRO A 152 10.63 37.48 -20.34
CA PRO A 152 9.95 36.89 -21.49
C PRO A 152 8.74 36.05 -21.08
N ALA A 153 7.62 36.21 -21.80
CA ALA A 153 6.40 35.44 -21.55
C ALA A 153 6.34 34.15 -22.39
N ASN A 154 5.64 33.14 -21.87
CA ASN A 154 5.34 31.93 -22.62
C ASN A 154 4.26 32.22 -23.69
N PRO A 155 4.26 31.46 -24.81
CA PRO A 155 3.18 31.54 -25.78
C PRO A 155 1.89 30.92 -25.22
N ASP A 156 0.75 31.50 -25.57
CA ASP A 156 -0.61 31.13 -25.09
C ASP A 156 -0.96 29.62 -25.19
N ILE A 157 -0.26 28.84 -26.02
CA ILE A 157 -0.41 27.37 -26.12
C ILE A 157 0.10 26.61 -24.88
N LEU A 158 0.89 27.26 -24.02
CA LEU A 158 1.41 26.72 -22.76
C LEU A 158 0.65 27.25 -21.54
N ASP A 159 -0.52 27.86 -21.74
CA ASP A 159 -1.37 28.34 -20.66
C ASP A 159 -2.06 27.17 -19.96
N GLY A 160 -1.90 27.11 -18.64
CA GLY A 160 -2.55 26.12 -17.79
C GLY A 160 -1.93 24.73 -17.82
N VAL A 161 -0.62 24.59 -18.08
CA VAL A 161 0.09 23.30 -18.07
C VAL A 161 -0.06 22.55 -16.73
N ASP A 162 -0.23 21.22 -16.84
CA ASP A 162 -0.36 20.29 -15.71
C ASP A 162 0.93 20.12 -14.89
N ASP A 163 2.09 20.43 -15.47
CA ASP A 163 3.40 20.42 -14.83
C ASP A 163 4.20 21.66 -15.26
N LEU A 164 4.62 22.48 -14.28
CA LEU A 164 5.40 23.71 -14.50
C LEU A 164 6.71 23.46 -15.25
N MET A 165 7.21 22.22 -15.24
CA MET A 165 8.35 21.76 -16.04
C MET A 165 8.15 21.89 -17.56
N GLN A 166 6.90 22.03 -18.03
CA GLN A 166 6.55 22.16 -19.45
C GLN A 166 6.68 23.60 -19.97
N LEU A 167 6.85 24.59 -19.08
CA LEU A 167 7.03 26.00 -19.46
C LEU A 167 8.38 26.23 -20.16
N SER A 168 8.35 26.90 -21.32
CA SER A 168 9.55 27.24 -22.09
C SER A 168 10.40 28.27 -21.34
N TYR A 169 9.78 29.38 -20.94
CA TYR A 169 10.35 30.38 -20.05
C TYR A 169 9.88 30.09 -18.63
N LEU A 170 10.76 29.47 -17.84
CA LEU A 170 10.54 29.27 -16.40
C LEU A 170 11.03 30.50 -15.65
N ASN A 171 10.10 31.37 -15.29
CA ASN A 171 10.32 32.56 -14.49
C ASN A 171 9.14 32.75 -13.52
N GLU A 172 9.33 33.58 -12.49
CA GLU A 172 8.31 33.82 -11.46
C GLU A 172 6.93 34.22 -12.01
N PRO A 173 6.80 35.22 -12.91
CA PRO A 173 5.49 35.60 -13.42
C PRO A 173 4.82 34.51 -14.26
N ALA A 174 5.56 33.71 -15.03
CA ALA A 174 4.99 32.57 -15.75
C ALA A 174 4.43 31.49 -14.81
N VAL A 175 5.10 31.21 -13.68
CA VAL A 175 4.61 30.25 -12.68
C VAL A 175 3.36 30.81 -11.98
N LEU A 176 3.37 32.08 -11.58
CA LEU A 176 2.21 32.74 -10.98
C LEU A 176 0.99 32.70 -11.90
N TYR A 177 1.16 33.11 -13.16
CA TYR A 177 0.09 33.15 -14.15
C TYR A 177 -0.45 31.75 -14.46
N ASN A 178 0.41 30.72 -14.58
CA ASN A 178 -0.06 29.36 -14.83
C ASN A 178 -0.92 28.83 -13.66
N LEU A 179 -0.54 29.13 -12.41
CA LEU A 179 -1.31 28.76 -11.24
C LEU A 179 -2.61 29.56 -11.14
N GLU A 180 -2.59 30.86 -11.44
CA GLU A 180 -3.77 31.74 -11.48
C GLU A 180 -4.78 31.30 -12.54
N TYR A 181 -4.32 31.05 -13.77
CA TYR A 181 -5.12 30.54 -14.88
C TYR A 181 -5.83 29.21 -14.53
N ARG A 182 -5.09 28.28 -13.90
CA ARG A 182 -5.65 26.98 -13.47
C ARG A 182 -6.61 27.14 -12.29
N TYR A 183 -6.29 27.99 -11.32
CA TYR A 183 -7.15 28.30 -10.18
C TYR A 183 -8.51 28.87 -10.63
N ASN A 184 -8.50 29.78 -11.60
CA ASN A 184 -9.71 30.37 -12.19
C ASN A 184 -10.59 29.37 -12.96
N GLN A 185 -10.09 28.16 -13.22
CA GLN A 185 -10.79 27.04 -13.87
C GLN A 185 -11.04 25.86 -12.91
N ASP A 186 -10.96 26.09 -11.59
CA ASP A 186 -11.07 25.08 -10.53
C ASP A 186 -10.04 23.92 -10.60
N MET A 187 -8.97 24.07 -11.38
CA MET A 187 -7.85 23.14 -11.48
C MET A 187 -6.81 23.41 -10.39
N ILE A 188 -7.18 23.15 -9.14
CA ILE A 188 -6.41 23.50 -7.94
C ILE A 188 -5.07 22.78 -7.75
N TYR A 189 -4.78 21.74 -8.54
CA TYR A 189 -3.57 20.92 -8.44
C TYR A 189 -2.67 21.11 -9.66
N THR A 190 -1.35 21.27 -9.43
CA THR A 190 -0.35 21.42 -10.50
C THR A 190 0.95 20.73 -10.09
N LYS A 191 1.64 20.04 -11.00
CA LYS A 191 2.98 19.47 -10.70
C LYS A 191 4.06 20.54 -10.83
N ALA A 192 5.09 20.39 -10.01
CA ALA A 192 6.34 21.14 -10.02
C ALA A 192 7.48 20.10 -10.01
N GLY A 193 7.62 19.37 -11.12
CA GLY A 193 8.49 18.17 -11.15
C GLY A 193 8.03 17.12 -10.13
N PRO A 194 8.86 16.72 -9.15
CA PRO A 194 8.50 15.73 -8.14
C PRO A 194 7.53 16.24 -7.05
N VAL A 195 7.26 17.54 -6.99
CA VAL A 195 6.38 18.16 -5.98
C VAL A 195 4.98 18.39 -6.55
N LEU A 196 3.94 18.16 -5.75
CA LEU A 196 2.58 18.59 -6.07
C LEU A 196 2.28 19.94 -5.40
N VAL A 197 1.87 20.94 -6.18
CA VAL A 197 1.33 22.21 -5.69
C VAL A 197 -0.19 22.11 -5.61
N ALA A 198 -0.77 22.55 -4.50
CA ALA A 198 -2.21 22.55 -4.23
C ALA A 198 -2.66 23.94 -3.77
N VAL A 199 -3.51 24.63 -4.53
CA VAL A 199 -4.02 25.97 -4.20
C VAL A 199 -5.41 25.84 -3.56
N ASN A 200 -5.63 26.39 -2.36
CA ASN A 200 -6.90 26.22 -1.65
C ASN A 200 -8.07 26.94 -2.36
N PRO A 201 -9.12 26.26 -2.85
CA PRO A 201 -10.24 26.92 -3.53
C PRO A 201 -11.17 27.73 -2.60
N PHE A 202 -11.15 27.48 -1.28
CA PHE A 202 -12.15 27.98 -0.31
C PHE A 202 -13.62 27.64 -0.67
N LYS A 203 -13.84 26.64 -1.53
CA LYS A 203 -15.14 26.06 -1.89
C LYS A 203 -14.97 24.57 -2.20
N GLU A 204 -16.06 23.82 -2.18
CA GLU A 204 -16.05 22.45 -2.69
C GLU A 204 -15.80 22.43 -4.21
N VAL A 205 -15.03 21.45 -4.68
CA VAL A 205 -14.74 21.24 -6.10
C VAL A 205 -15.01 19.77 -6.47
N PRO A 206 -15.57 19.47 -7.65
CA PRO A 206 -16.00 18.12 -8.06
C PRO A 206 -14.84 17.20 -8.49
N LEU A 207 -13.70 17.29 -7.79
CA LEU A 207 -12.48 16.51 -8.05
C LEU A 207 -12.40 15.22 -7.20
N TYR A 208 -13.25 15.09 -6.18
CA TYR A 208 -13.21 13.97 -5.23
C TYR A 208 -14.37 12.98 -5.44
N GLY A 209 -14.17 11.72 -5.07
CA GLY A 209 -15.20 10.68 -5.12
C GLY A 209 -14.82 9.44 -5.93
N SER A 210 -15.64 8.39 -5.81
CA SER A 210 -15.33 7.02 -6.26
C SER A 210 -14.90 6.91 -7.73
N ARG A 211 -15.56 7.66 -8.63
CA ARG A 211 -15.22 7.68 -10.07
C ARG A 211 -13.78 8.13 -10.32
N ASN A 212 -13.31 9.15 -9.60
CA ASN A 212 -11.95 9.66 -9.75
C ASN A 212 -10.95 8.72 -9.07
N ILE A 213 -11.30 8.14 -7.91
CA ILE A 213 -10.49 7.09 -7.26
C ILE A 213 -10.24 5.92 -8.23
N GLU A 214 -11.28 5.42 -8.89
CA GLU A 214 -11.15 4.36 -9.91
C GLU A 214 -10.34 4.79 -11.14
N ALA A 215 -10.51 6.03 -11.61
CA ALA A 215 -9.77 6.56 -12.76
C ALA A 215 -8.25 6.63 -12.50
N TYR A 216 -7.83 7.06 -11.31
CA TYR A 216 -6.41 7.06 -10.92
C TYR A 216 -5.88 5.64 -10.70
N LYS A 217 -6.64 4.78 -10.01
CA LYS A 217 -6.30 3.35 -9.79
C LYS A 217 -6.07 2.61 -11.11
N ASN A 218 -6.94 2.84 -12.09
CA ASN A 218 -6.84 2.24 -13.43
C ASN A 218 -5.87 2.98 -14.36
N ARG A 219 -5.26 4.08 -13.92
CA ARG A 219 -4.37 4.97 -14.68
C ARG A 219 -4.99 5.54 -15.97
N SER A 220 -6.32 5.66 -16.02
CA SER A 220 -7.02 6.31 -17.13
C SER A 220 -6.96 7.84 -17.06
N ASN A 221 -6.57 8.40 -15.91
CA ASN A 221 -6.29 9.82 -15.74
C ASN A 221 -4.85 10.04 -15.27
N GLY A 222 -4.13 10.97 -15.91
CA GLY A 222 -2.74 11.35 -15.60
C GLY A 222 -2.58 12.75 -14.99
N SER A 223 -3.67 13.52 -14.88
CA SER A 223 -3.66 14.91 -14.42
C SER A 223 -3.19 15.02 -12.95
N PRO A 224 -2.57 16.14 -12.54
CA PRO A 224 -2.05 16.34 -11.20
C PRO A 224 -3.16 16.26 -10.15
N HIS A 225 -2.97 15.41 -9.14
CA HIS A 225 -3.92 15.22 -8.04
C HIS A 225 -3.25 14.52 -6.85
N VAL A 226 -3.78 14.69 -5.65
CA VAL A 226 -3.32 13.99 -4.43
C VAL A 226 -3.37 12.47 -4.60
N TYR A 227 -4.42 11.98 -5.28
CA TYR A 227 -4.59 10.56 -5.61
C TYR A 227 -3.42 10.02 -6.45
N ALA A 228 -2.85 10.81 -7.37
CA ALA A 228 -1.69 10.37 -8.18
C ALA A 228 -0.42 10.21 -7.33
N ILE A 229 -0.23 11.05 -6.30
CA ILE A 229 0.88 10.94 -5.34
C ILE A 229 0.68 9.71 -4.45
N ALA A 230 -0.51 9.54 -3.87
CA ALA A 230 -0.83 8.40 -3.02
C ALA A 230 -0.77 7.05 -3.77
N ASP A 231 -1.22 6.99 -5.03
CA ASP A 231 -1.08 5.82 -5.91
C ASP A 231 0.39 5.50 -6.20
N THR A 232 1.21 6.54 -6.42
CA THR A 232 2.65 6.37 -6.61
C THR A 232 3.29 5.80 -5.35
N ALA A 233 3.06 6.39 -4.17
CA ALA A 233 3.55 5.88 -2.90
C ALA A 233 3.18 4.39 -2.67
N ILE A 234 1.92 3.99 -2.84
CA ILE A 234 1.53 2.56 -2.72
C ILE A 234 2.32 1.67 -3.67
N ARG A 235 2.43 2.05 -4.94
CA ARG A 235 3.10 1.23 -5.96
C ARG A 235 4.59 1.11 -5.70
N GLU A 236 5.25 2.17 -5.26
CA GLU A 236 6.69 2.17 -4.96
C GLU A 236 7.00 1.40 -3.68
N MET A 237 6.16 1.52 -2.65
CA MET A 237 6.23 0.67 -1.45
C MET A 237 6.12 -0.83 -1.80
N ILE A 238 5.21 -1.21 -2.70
CA ILE A 238 5.03 -2.61 -3.12
C ILE A 238 6.16 -3.08 -4.06
N ARG A 239 6.67 -2.20 -4.93
CA ARG A 239 7.69 -2.50 -5.94
C ARG A 239 9.10 -2.62 -5.36
N ASP A 240 9.46 -1.68 -4.50
CA ASP A 240 10.84 -1.52 -4.00
C ASP A 240 11.01 -2.01 -2.55
N GLU A 241 9.90 -2.36 -1.88
CA GLU A 241 9.85 -2.82 -0.48
C GLU A 241 10.40 -1.81 0.55
N VAL A 242 10.40 -0.52 0.18
CA VAL A 242 10.83 0.61 1.02
C VAL A 242 9.62 1.37 1.54
N ASN A 243 9.66 1.80 2.80
CA ASN A 243 8.62 2.62 3.42
C ASN A 243 8.55 4.01 2.80
N GLN A 244 7.37 4.60 2.75
CA GLN A 244 7.12 5.87 2.07
C GLN A 244 6.68 6.93 3.08
N SER A 245 6.89 8.20 2.75
CA SER A 245 6.23 9.31 3.46
C SER A 245 5.57 10.27 2.48
N ILE A 246 4.43 10.83 2.87
CA ILE A 246 3.74 11.92 2.16
C ILE A 246 3.80 13.13 3.11
N ILE A 247 4.60 14.13 2.74
CA ILE A 247 4.87 15.31 3.56
C ILE A 247 4.07 16.48 3.00
N ILE A 248 3.08 16.95 3.77
CA ILE A 248 2.17 18.02 3.38
C ILE A 248 2.54 19.27 4.18
N SER A 249 2.80 20.38 3.49
CA SER A 249 3.34 21.60 4.10
C SER A 249 2.85 22.86 3.36
N GLY A 250 2.97 24.02 4.00
CA GLY A 250 2.39 25.29 3.53
C GLY A 250 1.89 26.14 4.69
N GLU A 251 1.49 27.39 4.42
CA GLU A 251 1.03 28.33 5.45
C GLU A 251 -0.27 27.90 6.17
N SER A 252 -0.57 28.53 7.31
CA SER A 252 -1.85 28.30 7.99
C SER A 252 -3.04 28.72 7.11
N GLY A 253 -4.10 27.91 7.09
CA GLY A 253 -5.25 28.09 6.19
C GLY A 253 -5.05 27.61 4.74
N ALA A 254 -3.87 27.11 4.35
CA ALA A 254 -3.60 26.66 2.98
C ALA A 254 -4.24 25.30 2.59
N GLY A 255 -5.00 24.63 3.48
CA GLY A 255 -5.69 23.37 3.17
C GLY A 255 -4.88 22.08 3.39
N LYS A 256 -3.81 22.12 4.21
CA LYS A 256 -2.97 20.95 4.52
C LYS A 256 -3.75 19.75 5.07
N THR A 257 -4.55 19.97 6.11
CA THR A 257 -5.31 18.91 6.79
C THR A 257 -6.38 18.29 5.88
N GLU A 258 -7.04 19.07 5.03
CA GLU A 258 -7.95 18.54 4.01
C GLU A 258 -7.20 17.73 2.94
N THR A 259 -6.05 18.21 2.49
CA THR A 259 -5.16 17.45 1.59
C THR A 259 -4.73 16.11 2.22
N ALA A 260 -4.46 16.08 3.53
CA ALA A 260 -4.15 14.86 4.29
C ALA A 260 -5.35 13.91 4.38
N LYS A 261 -6.56 14.44 4.62
CA LYS A 261 -7.84 13.68 4.59
C LYS A 261 -8.06 13.03 3.22
N ILE A 262 -7.89 13.78 2.13
CA ILE A 262 -8.03 13.29 0.75
C ILE A 262 -7.00 12.18 0.44
N ALA A 263 -5.75 12.35 0.87
CA ALA A 263 -4.73 11.30 0.75
C ALA A 263 -5.10 10.03 1.51
N MET A 264 -5.52 10.15 2.78
CA MET A 264 -5.99 9.03 3.60
C MET A 264 -7.18 8.30 2.99
N GLN A 265 -8.18 9.02 2.47
CA GLN A 265 -9.36 8.43 1.82
C GLN A 265 -8.98 7.58 0.60
N TYR A 266 -8.00 8.01 -0.19
CA TYR A 266 -7.50 7.22 -1.32
C TYR A 266 -6.76 5.96 -0.87
N LEU A 267 -5.87 6.07 0.12
CA LEU A 267 -5.17 4.91 0.69
C LEU A 267 -6.17 3.91 1.30
N ALA A 268 -7.19 4.39 2.01
CA ALA A 268 -8.29 3.60 2.57
C ALA A 268 -9.08 2.86 1.48
N ALA A 269 -9.46 3.55 0.40
CA ALA A 269 -10.20 2.96 -0.71
C ALA A 269 -9.40 1.89 -1.50
N LEU A 270 -8.06 2.03 -1.55
CA LEU A 270 -7.19 1.03 -2.17
C LEU A 270 -6.86 -0.15 -1.25
N GLY A 271 -6.63 0.09 0.03
CA GLY A 271 -6.16 -0.91 1.00
C GLY A 271 -7.24 -1.86 1.54
N GLY A 272 -8.48 -1.74 1.08
CA GLY A 272 -9.67 -2.26 1.76
C GLY A 272 -9.72 -3.75 2.09
N GLY A 273 -10.38 -4.05 3.21
CA GLY A 273 -10.88 -5.37 3.58
C GLY A 273 -10.86 -5.69 5.08
N SER A 274 -10.70 -4.70 5.96
CA SER A 274 -10.53 -4.92 7.41
C SER A 274 -11.50 -4.15 8.32
N GLY A 275 -12.17 -3.10 7.83
CA GLY A 275 -12.98 -2.19 8.66
C GLY A 275 -12.15 -1.09 9.34
N ILE A 276 -10.88 -1.38 9.61
CA ILE A 276 -9.88 -0.45 10.17
C ILE A 276 -9.73 0.80 9.29
N GLU A 277 -9.99 0.69 7.98
CA GLU A 277 -9.92 1.84 7.07
C GLU A 277 -10.92 2.94 7.44
N TYR A 278 -12.08 2.57 7.98
CA TYR A 278 -13.09 3.51 8.50
C TYR A 278 -12.71 4.07 9.88
N GLU A 279 -12.16 3.22 10.77
CA GLU A 279 -11.67 3.66 12.09
C GLU A 279 -10.58 4.73 11.95
N ILE A 280 -9.60 4.54 11.06
CA ILE A 280 -8.52 5.51 10.79
C ILE A 280 -9.10 6.89 10.41
N LEU A 281 -10.05 6.93 9.47
CA LEU A 281 -10.68 8.17 9.03
C LEU A 281 -11.47 8.86 10.14
N LYS A 282 -12.12 8.08 11.02
CA LYS A 282 -12.89 8.57 12.17
C LYS A 282 -12.04 9.02 13.36
N THR A 283 -10.71 8.84 13.33
CA THR A 283 -9.82 9.50 14.31
C THR A 283 -9.72 11.02 14.14
N ASN A 284 -10.03 11.55 12.94
CA ASN A 284 -9.85 12.98 12.65
C ASN A 284 -10.75 13.89 13.52
N PRO A 285 -12.08 13.67 13.64
CA PRO A 285 -12.93 14.46 14.54
C PRO A 285 -12.43 14.57 15.98
N ILE A 286 -11.93 13.47 16.57
CA ILE A 286 -11.39 13.47 17.93
C ILE A 286 -10.13 14.36 17.99
N LEU A 287 -9.20 14.18 17.06
CA LEU A 287 -7.93 14.88 17.08
C LEU A 287 -8.07 16.36 16.70
N GLU A 288 -9.05 16.72 15.87
CA GLU A 288 -9.39 18.12 15.57
C GLU A 288 -10.09 18.77 16.77
N ALA A 289 -11.05 18.10 17.41
CA ALA A 289 -11.72 18.65 18.59
C ALA A 289 -10.77 18.98 19.75
N PHE A 290 -9.82 18.09 20.04
CA PHE A 290 -8.86 18.25 21.14
C PHE A 290 -7.54 18.95 20.74
N GLY A 291 -7.22 19.06 19.45
CA GLY A 291 -5.92 19.56 18.97
C GLY A 291 -6.00 20.81 18.09
N ASN A 292 -7.18 21.18 17.60
CA ASN A 292 -7.37 22.37 16.78
C ASN A 292 -8.06 23.50 17.56
N ALA A 293 -7.73 24.72 17.15
CA ALA A 293 -8.23 25.97 17.72
C ALA A 293 -8.56 26.95 16.59
N LYS A 294 -9.46 27.92 16.86
CA LYS A 294 -9.70 29.03 15.93
C LYS A 294 -8.67 30.12 16.16
N THR A 295 -7.87 30.37 15.13
CA THR A 295 -6.81 31.38 15.09
C THR A 295 -7.29 32.69 14.46
N LEU A 296 -6.52 33.77 14.57
CA LEU A 296 -6.77 35.03 13.86
C LEU A 296 -6.76 34.89 12.32
N ARG A 297 -6.19 33.81 11.77
CA ARG A 297 -6.00 33.59 10.32
C ARG A 297 -6.72 32.38 9.73
N ASN A 298 -7.34 31.54 10.57
CA ASN A 298 -7.96 30.25 10.22
C ASN A 298 -8.85 29.74 11.36
N ASP A 299 -10.11 29.41 11.06
CA ASP A 299 -11.11 28.99 12.05
C ASP A 299 -10.97 27.54 12.55
N ASN A 300 -10.22 26.69 11.84
CA ASN A 300 -9.90 25.33 12.29
C ASN A 300 -8.41 25.05 12.02
N SER A 301 -7.54 25.42 12.97
CA SER A 301 -6.09 25.32 12.81
C SER A 301 -5.47 24.30 13.77
N SER A 302 -4.79 23.31 13.22
CA SER A 302 -4.03 22.29 13.96
C SER A 302 -2.91 22.94 14.77
N ARG A 303 -2.98 22.89 16.11
CA ARG A 303 -1.92 23.34 17.04
C ARG A 303 -0.95 22.20 17.42
N PHE A 304 -0.96 21.10 16.67
CA PHE A 304 -0.07 19.97 16.84
C PHE A 304 0.37 19.42 15.48
N GLY A 305 1.57 18.86 15.41
CA GLY A 305 2.00 18.03 14.29
C GLY A 305 1.43 16.62 14.41
N LYS A 306 0.87 16.08 13.32
CA LYS A 306 0.27 14.76 13.23
C LYS A 306 1.02 13.90 12.22
N LEU A 307 1.69 12.85 12.69
CA LEU A 307 2.22 11.78 11.86
C LEU A 307 1.29 10.57 11.92
N ILE A 308 0.78 10.14 10.77
CA ILE A 308 -0.07 8.94 10.64
C ILE A 308 0.71 7.90 9.84
N GLU A 309 1.23 6.89 10.52
CA GLU A 309 1.88 5.75 9.88
C GLU A 309 0.83 4.66 9.61
N ILE A 310 0.47 4.46 8.34
CA ILE A 310 -0.46 3.40 7.92
C ILE A 310 0.37 2.18 7.53
N HIS A 311 0.07 1.03 8.13
CA HIS A 311 0.77 -0.23 7.87
C HIS A 311 0.02 -1.08 6.82
N PHE A 312 0.77 -1.73 5.93
CA PHE A 312 0.21 -2.48 4.81
C PHE A 312 0.68 -3.94 4.77
N SER A 313 -0.22 -4.87 4.47
CA SER A 313 0.09 -6.29 4.23
C SER A 313 1.02 -6.49 3.02
N GLU A 314 1.55 -7.71 2.87
CA GLU A 314 2.29 -8.10 1.66
C GLU A 314 1.47 -7.94 0.38
N THR A 315 0.15 -8.06 0.49
CA THR A 315 -0.83 -7.89 -0.60
C THR A 315 -1.29 -6.44 -0.81
N GLY A 316 -0.72 -5.47 -0.07
CA GLY A 316 -1.06 -4.04 -0.21
C GLY A 316 -2.37 -3.62 0.48
N LYS A 317 -2.92 -4.44 1.36
CA LYS A 317 -4.10 -4.09 2.18
C LYS A 317 -3.70 -3.40 3.48
N ILE A 318 -4.55 -2.54 4.04
CA ILE A 318 -4.30 -1.93 5.35
C ILE A 318 -4.37 -3.01 6.44
N SER A 319 -3.39 -3.01 7.34
CA SER A 319 -3.29 -3.97 8.46
C SER A 319 -3.37 -3.33 9.85
N GLY A 320 -3.34 -2.00 9.90
CA GLY A 320 -3.39 -1.18 11.11
C GLY A 320 -2.74 0.18 10.87
N ALA A 321 -2.74 1.03 11.88
CA ALA A 321 -2.09 2.34 11.81
C ALA A 321 -1.55 2.78 13.17
N LYS A 322 -0.69 3.79 13.15
CA LYS A 322 -0.11 4.43 14.33
C LYS A 322 -0.10 5.94 14.16
N ILE A 323 -0.69 6.64 15.12
CA ILE A 323 -0.72 8.10 15.17
C ILE A 323 0.31 8.58 16.21
N GLN A 324 1.17 9.51 15.82
CA GLN A 324 2.03 10.24 16.73
C GLN A 324 1.73 11.75 16.63
N THR A 325 1.57 12.36 17.78
CA THR A 325 1.33 13.80 17.94
C THR A 325 2.62 14.52 18.39
N LEU A 326 2.72 15.80 18.07
CA LEU A 326 3.82 16.69 18.45
C LEU A 326 3.18 18.03 18.83
N VAL A 327 2.88 18.19 20.12
CA VAL A 327 1.93 19.19 20.66
C VAL A 327 2.63 20.49 21.05
N GLN A 328 2.03 21.64 20.72
CA GLN A 328 2.37 22.91 21.37
C GLN A 328 1.18 23.89 21.37
N CYS A 329 0.64 24.18 22.56
CA CYS A 329 -0.44 25.14 22.76
C CYS A 329 0.06 26.58 22.58
N ALA A 330 -0.75 27.49 22.03
CA ALA A 330 -0.44 28.92 21.92
C ALA A 330 -1.55 29.80 22.51
N GLU A 331 -1.18 31.03 22.88
CA GLU A 331 -2.03 31.98 23.61
C GLU A 331 -2.61 33.07 22.69
N GLY A 332 -3.80 33.59 23.05
CA GLY A 332 -4.42 34.76 22.41
C GLY A 332 -5.60 34.50 21.47
N GLU A 333 -6.14 33.28 21.44
CA GLU A 333 -7.09 32.81 20.41
C GLU A 333 -8.27 32.00 21.02
N ARG A 334 -9.26 31.56 20.21
CA ARG A 334 -10.34 30.68 20.73
C ARG A 334 -9.71 29.34 21.10
N SER A 335 -9.75 28.99 22.39
CA SER A 335 -9.27 27.71 22.93
C SER A 335 -9.84 26.47 22.19
N TYR A 336 -9.27 25.30 22.43
CA TYR A 336 -9.59 24.05 21.73
C TYR A 336 -11.10 23.79 21.59
N HIS A 337 -11.51 23.36 20.40
CA HIS A 337 -12.93 23.26 20.03
C HIS A 337 -13.74 22.40 21.01
N ILE A 338 -13.14 21.32 21.55
CA ILE A 338 -13.79 20.40 22.48
C ILE A 338 -14.44 21.08 23.70
N PHE A 339 -13.89 22.19 24.20
CA PHE A 339 -14.49 22.90 25.33
C PHE A 339 -15.83 23.55 24.97
N TYR A 340 -15.92 24.15 23.78
CA TYR A 340 -17.14 24.79 23.28
C TYR A 340 -18.16 23.73 22.85
N GLN A 341 -17.70 22.67 22.19
CA GLN A 341 -18.49 21.50 21.82
C GLN A 341 -19.11 20.82 23.06
N LEU A 342 -18.34 20.62 24.13
CA LEU A 342 -18.84 20.08 25.40
C LEU A 342 -19.89 21.02 26.05
N CYS A 343 -19.62 22.33 26.11
CA CYS A 343 -20.59 23.30 26.62
C CYS A 343 -21.89 23.32 25.81
N ALA A 344 -21.82 23.23 24.48
CA ALA A 344 -22.99 23.30 23.59
C ALA A 344 -23.78 21.98 23.51
N GLY A 345 -23.09 20.86 23.27
CA GLY A 345 -23.69 19.56 22.91
C GLY A 345 -23.85 18.54 24.04
N ALA A 346 -23.41 18.83 25.28
CA ALA A 346 -23.63 17.91 26.39
C ALA A 346 -25.14 17.68 26.64
N SER A 347 -25.55 16.41 26.80
CA SER A 347 -26.93 16.06 27.16
C SER A 347 -27.28 16.64 28.55
N PRO A 348 -28.57 16.90 28.86
CA PRO A 348 -28.97 17.45 30.15
C PRO A 348 -28.41 16.65 31.35
N THR A 349 -28.45 15.33 31.25
CA THR A 349 -27.89 14.38 32.22
C THR A 349 -26.38 14.50 32.40
N LEU A 350 -25.63 14.73 31.31
CA LEU A 350 -24.18 14.91 31.36
C LEU A 350 -23.82 16.31 31.89
N ARG A 351 -24.59 17.33 31.49
CA ARG A 351 -24.43 18.72 31.96
C ARG A 351 -24.61 18.80 33.49
N GLU A 352 -25.63 18.13 34.03
CA GLU A 352 -25.86 18.04 35.48
C GLU A 352 -24.76 17.26 36.20
N LYS A 353 -24.38 16.06 35.72
CA LYS A 353 -23.26 15.27 36.27
C LYS A 353 -21.96 16.08 36.39
N LEU A 354 -21.65 16.87 35.36
CA LEU A 354 -20.40 17.63 35.23
C LEU A 354 -20.45 19.04 35.83
N ASN A 355 -21.59 19.48 36.37
CA ASN A 355 -21.87 20.87 36.74
C ASN A 355 -21.45 21.86 35.63
N LEU A 356 -21.84 21.59 34.38
CA LEU A 356 -21.41 22.39 33.22
C LEU A 356 -22.28 23.64 33.04
N ARG A 357 -21.60 24.78 32.90
CA ARG A 357 -22.17 26.11 32.70
C ARG A 357 -22.00 26.61 31.27
N SER A 358 -22.48 27.82 30.98
CA SER A 358 -22.25 28.46 29.68
C SER A 358 -20.77 28.69 29.44
N ALA A 359 -20.31 28.60 28.18
CA ALA A 359 -18.93 28.91 27.81
C ALA A 359 -18.51 30.35 28.18
N LYS A 360 -19.49 31.24 28.40
CA LYS A 360 -19.30 32.64 28.86
C LYS A 360 -19.01 32.79 30.35
N GLU A 361 -19.06 31.71 31.14
CA GLU A 361 -18.90 31.72 32.60
C GLU A 361 -17.54 31.18 33.07
N TYR A 362 -16.72 30.64 32.16
CA TYR A 362 -15.41 30.08 32.47
C TYR A 362 -14.27 31.05 32.12
N LYS A 363 -13.45 31.43 33.11
CA LYS A 363 -12.34 32.39 32.96
C LYS A 363 -11.39 32.02 31.81
N TYR A 364 -11.08 30.73 31.62
CA TYR A 364 -10.23 30.24 30.52
C TYR A 364 -10.86 30.36 29.11
N LEU A 365 -12.18 30.55 28.99
CA LEU A 365 -12.86 30.73 27.69
C LEU A 365 -13.20 32.20 27.43
N ILE A 366 -13.53 32.96 28.47
CA ILE A 366 -13.90 34.39 28.40
C ILE A 366 -12.81 35.23 27.72
N GLN A 367 -11.53 34.94 27.99
CA GLN A 367 -10.38 35.67 27.44
C GLN A 367 -10.36 35.77 25.91
N SER A 368 -11.00 34.83 25.20
CA SER A 368 -11.03 34.80 23.73
C SER A 368 -12.05 35.76 23.09
N ASN A 369 -13.08 36.20 23.84
CA ASN A 369 -14.28 36.88 23.31
C ASN A 369 -14.99 36.18 22.12
N CYS A 370 -14.64 34.92 21.80
CA CYS A 370 -15.06 34.23 20.56
C CYS A 370 -15.80 32.93 20.87
N TYR A 371 -17.07 33.03 21.23
CA TYR A 371 -17.86 31.89 21.71
C TYR A 371 -18.45 31.00 20.62
N SER A 372 -18.64 31.52 19.40
CA SER A 372 -19.23 30.82 18.25
C SER A 372 -18.41 31.04 16.97
N ILE A 373 -18.50 30.13 16.02
CA ILE A 373 -17.88 30.25 14.68
C ILE A 373 -19.01 30.33 13.64
N ASN A 374 -18.86 31.20 12.64
CA ASN A 374 -19.87 31.38 11.60
C ASN A 374 -20.00 30.10 10.76
N GLY A 375 -21.22 29.58 10.61
CA GLY A 375 -21.48 28.37 9.82
C GLY A 375 -21.07 27.05 10.48
N VAL A 376 -20.72 27.04 11.77
CA VAL A 376 -20.32 25.83 12.51
C VAL A 376 -21.23 25.63 13.72
N ASP A 377 -21.85 24.45 13.81
CA ASP A 377 -22.59 24.02 15.00
C ASP A 377 -21.70 23.17 15.92
N ASP A 378 -21.27 23.76 17.05
CA ASP A 378 -20.44 23.07 18.04
C ASP A 378 -21.18 21.88 18.71
N ALA A 379 -22.52 21.84 18.74
CA ALA A 379 -23.29 20.74 19.30
C ALA A 379 -23.39 19.54 18.33
N GLU A 380 -23.56 19.78 17.03
CA GLU A 380 -23.46 18.71 16.01
C GLU A 380 -22.04 18.11 15.99
N LEU A 381 -21.00 18.96 16.04
CA LEU A 381 -19.62 18.48 16.12
C LEU A 381 -19.34 17.67 17.39
N PHE A 382 -19.94 18.02 18.54
CA PHE A 382 -19.81 17.20 19.75
C PHE A 382 -20.42 15.80 19.59
N ASN A 383 -21.55 15.69 18.90
CA ASN A 383 -22.14 14.38 18.58
C ASN A 383 -21.22 13.57 17.65
N ALA A 384 -20.63 14.20 16.63
CA ALA A 384 -19.64 13.55 15.76
C ALA A 384 -18.38 13.09 16.51
N VAL A 385 -17.93 13.82 17.55
CA VAL A 385 -16.84 13.39 18.45
C VAL A 385 -17.24 12.18 19.28
N LYS A 386 -18.46 12.14 19.83
CA LYS A 386 -18.97 10.98 20.57
C LYS A 386 -19.09 9.72 19.70
N GLU A 387 -19.63 9.87 18.49
CA GLU A 387 -19.66 8.77 17.51
C GLU A 387 -18.26 8.27 17.16
N ALA A 388 -17.30 9.19 16.99
CA ALA A 388 -15.92 8.83 16.72
C ALA A 388 -15.26 8.08 17.89
N LEU A 389 -15.51 8.49 19.14
CA LEU A 389 -15.03 7.79 20.34
C LEU A 389 -15.61 6.37 20.45
N ASP A 390 -16.87 6.19 20.06
CA ASP A 390 -17.52 4.87 19.99
C ASP A 390 -16.89 3.97 18.90
N ILE A 391 -16.64 4.53 17.71
CA ILE A 391 -16.01 3.81 16.58
C ILE A 391 -14.57 3.39 16.89
N VAL A 392 -13.85 4.15 17.71
CA VAL A 392 -12.47 3.85 18.14
C VAL A 392 -12.45 3.04 19.46
N HIS A 393 -13.60 2.48 19.85
CA HIS A 393 -13.77 1.54 20.98
C HIS A 393 -13.37 2.10 22.36
N VAL A 394 -13.54 3.41 22.59
CA VAL A 394 -13.39 4.02 23.92
C VAL A 394 -14.65 3.74 24.73
N SER A 395 -14.54 3.15 25.93
CA SER A 395 -15.71 2.76 26.73
C SER A 395 -16.54 3.97 27.20
N LYS A 396 -17.81 3.75 27.56
CA LYS A 396 -18.67 4.86 28.03
C LYS A 396 -18.21 5.44 29.37
N GLU A 397 -17.63 4.62 30.23
CA GLU A 397 -17.02 5.03 31.50
C GLU A 397 -15.77 5.89 31.28
N ASP A 398 -14.93 5.48 30.32
CA ASP A 398 -13.76 6.25 29.88
C ASP A 398 -14.18 7.57 29.22
N GLN A 399 -15.24 7.58 28.39
CA GLN A 399 -15.80 8.81 27.80
C GLN A 399 -16.32 9.78 28.87
N GLU A 400 -17.10 9.31 29.85
CA GLU A 400 -17.54 10.16 30.97
C GLU A 400 -16.35 10.69 31.77
N SER A 401 -15.30 9.88 31.96
CA SER A 401 -14.06 10.30 32.63
C SER A 401 -13.29 11.38 31.83
N VAL A 402 -13.22 11.25 30.50
CA VAL A 402 -12.63 12.26 29.60
C VAL A 402 -13.39 13.58 29.70
N PHE A 403 -14.72 13.56 29.66
CA PHE A 403 -15.55 14.76 29.80
C PHE A 403 -15.45 15.37 31.21
N ALA A 404 -15.30 14.56 32.26
CA ALA A 404 -15.05 15.02 33.62
C ALA A 404 -13.71 15.74 33.76
N MET A 405 -12.64 15.26 33.12
CA MET A 405 -11.34 15.94 33.12
C MET A 405 -11.38 17.27 32.37
N LEU A 406 -12.12 17.35 31.24
CA LEU A 406 -12.35 18.62 30.53
C LEU A 406 -13.13 19.63 31.37
N ALA A 407 -14.20 19.20 32.04
CA ALA A 407 -14.96 20.04 32.96
C ALA A 407 -14.10 20.48 34.16
N ALA A 408 -13.25 19.60 34.71
CA ALA A 408 -12.31 19.95 35.78
C ALA A 408 -11.30 21.02 35.35
N VAL A 409 -10.79 20.96 34.10
CA VAL A 409 -9.93 22.02 33.53
C VAL A 409 -10.67 23.35 33.42
N LEU A 410 -11.93 23.36 32.95
CA LEU A 410 -12.74 24.59 32.90
C LEU A 410 -12.99 25.19 34.30
N TRP A 411 -13.34 24.34 35.27
CA TRP A 411 -13.60 24.75 36.65
C TRP A 411 -12.34 25.18 37.41
N LEU A 412 -11.17 24.57 37.13
CA LEU A 412 -9.88 25.01 37.68
C LEU A 412 -9.63 26.49 37.39
N GLY A 413 -9.93 26.96 36.17
CA GLY A 413 -9.73 28.37 35.81
C GLY A 413 -10.57 29.35 36.63
N ASN A 414 -11.70 28.90 37.17
CA ASN A 414 -12.58 29.74 37.98
C ASN A 414 -12.14 29.87 39.45
N VAL A 415 -11.35 28.90 39.96
CA VAL A 415 -10.80 28.93 41.33
C VAL A 415 -10.09 30.25 41.60
N SER A 416 -10.49 30.89 42.69
CA SER A 416 -10.02 32.20 43.15
C SER A 416 -9.22 32.06 44.45
N PHE A 417 -8.43 33.07 44.78
CA PHE A 417 -7.42 33.02 45.84
C PHE A 417 -7.58 34.18 46.81
N ASN A 418 -7.59 33.88 48.11
CA ASN A 418 -7.65 34.86 49.18
C ASN A 418 -6.26 35.06 49.81
N ILE A 419 -5.87 36.32 50.00
CA ILE A 419 -4.59 36.68 50.64
C ILE A 419 -4.67 36.42 52.15
N ILE A 420 -3.69 35.68 52.69
CA ILE A 420 -3.68 35.22 54.09
C ILE A 420 -2.65 35.94 54.98
N ASP A 421 -1.66 36.63 54.40
CA ASP A 421 -0.65 37.38 55.17
C ASP A 421 -0.08 38.59 54.39
N ASN A 422 0.70 39.41 55.10
CA ASN A 422 1.31 40.64 54.58
C ASN A 422 2.37 40.41 53.49
N GLU A 423 2.79 39.16 53.26
CA GLU A 423 3.76 38.77 52.23
C GLU A 423 3.05 38.37 50.91
N ASN A 424 1.74 38.63 50.81
CA ASN A 424 0.87 38.29 49.68
C ASN A 424 0.76 36.77 49.41
N HIS A 425 1.00 35.92 50.42
CA HIS A 425 0.69 34.50 50.29
C HIS A 425 -0.82 34.29 50.22
N VAL A 426 -1.25 33.24 49.52
CA VAL A 426 -2.67 32.97 49.28
C VAL A 426 -3.09 31.55 49.65
N GLU A 427 -4.37 31.39 49.94
CA GLU A 427 -5.07 30.11 49.93
C GLU A 427 -6.26 30.14 48.96
N PRO A 428 -6.56 29.03 48.26
CA PRO A 428 -7.80 28.90 47.50
C PRO A 428 -9.03 29.20 48.34
N GLU A 429 -9.94 29.98 47.76
CA GLU A 429 -11.25 30.25 48.33
C GLU A 429 -12.09 28.95 48.35
N PRO A 430 -12.78 28.61 49.45
CA PRO A 430 -13.60 27.41 49.54
C PRO A 430 -14.96 27.60 48.85
N ASP A 431 -14.93 27.78 47.53
CA ASP A 431 -16.09 28.10 46.70
C ASP A 431 -16.68 26.87 45.97
N GLU A 432 -17.71 27.12 45.15
CA GLU A 432 -18.28 26.10 44.26
C GLU A 432 -17.25 25.57 43.25
N SER A 433 -16.32 26.42 42.78
CA SER A 433 -15.28 26.02 41.83
C SER A 433 -14.34 24.98 42.45
N LEU A 434 -13.77 25.24 43.62
CA LEU A 434 -12.84 24.35 44.31
C LEU A 434 -13.49 23.00 44.66
N SER A 435 -14.72 23.04 45.16
CA SER A 435 -15.48 21.83 45.50
C SER A 435 -15.90 21.02 44.26
N THR A 436 -16.25 21.69 43.16
CA THR A 436 -16.55 21.02 41.87
C THR A 436 -15.30 20.37 41.26
N VAL A 437 -14.15 21.05 41.25
CA VAL A 437 -12.87 20.45 40.79
C VAL A 437 -12.52 19.21 41.60
N ALA A 438 -12.59 19.30 42.94
CA ALA A 438 -12.30 18.16 43.82
C ALA A 438 -13.20 16.96 43.54
N LYS A 439 -14.50 17.19 43.32
CA LYS A 439 -15.48 16.15 42.96
C LYS A 439 -15.20 15.54 41.58
N LEU A 440 -14.87 16.34 40.56
CA LEU A 440 -14.64 15.87 39.19
C LEU A 440 -13.31 15.09 39.05
N MET A 441 -12.26 15.52 39.75
CA MET A 441 -10.99 14.79 39.82
C MET A 441 -11.07 13.58 40.78
N GLY A 442 -12.01 13.59 41.72
CA GLY A 442 -12.12 12.59 42.78
C GLY A 442 -11.01 12.71 43.83
N CYS A 443 -10.50 13.92 44.09
CA CYS A 443 -9.43 14.18 45.05
C CYS A 443 -9.95 14.81 46.35
N ASN A 444 -9.14 14.79 47.40
CA ASN A 444 -9.49 15.45 48.66
C ASN A 444 -9.36 16.97 48.50
N ILE A 445 -10.41 17.72 48.86
CA ILE A 445 -10.45 19.18 48.74
C ILE A 445 -9.31 19.87 49.53
N ASN A 446 -8.87 19.29 50.64
CA ASN A 446 -7.76 19.82 51.43
C ASN A 446 -6.40 19.57 50.76
N GLU A 447 -6.23 18.43 50.09
CA GLU A 447 -5.01 18.14 49.31
C GLU A 447 -4.92 19.05 48.09
N LEU A 448 -6.03 19.26 47.38
CA LEU A 448 -6.13 20.24 46.29
C LEU A 448 -5.82 21.66 46.80
N LYS A 449 -6.37 22.05 47.96
CA LYS A 449 -6.09 23.35 48.57
C LYS A 449 -4.60 23.52 48.91
N LEU A 450 -3.97 22.49 49.46
CA LEU A 450 -2.53 22.50 49.78
C LEU A 450 -1.67 22.60 48.51
N ALA A 451 -1.96 21.80 47.48
CA ALA A 451 -1.20 21.77 46.23
C ALA A 451 -1.29 23.08 45.41
N LEU A 452 -2.30 23.92 45.66
CA LEU A 452 -2.48 25.25 45.04
C LEU A 452 -2.00 26.42 45.92
N SER A 453 -1.67 26.19 47.19
CA SER A 453 -1.24 27.25 48.14
C SER A 453 0.19 27.08 48.68
N LYS A 454 0.74 25.87 48.59
CA LYS A 454 2.04 25.50 49.14
C LYS A 454 2.81 24.64 48.16
N ARG A 455 4.13 24.72 48.24
CA ARG A 455 5.08 23.96 47.44
C ARG A 455 6.14 23.36 48.36
N ASN A 456 6.34 22.04 48.26
CA ASN A 456 7.41 21.36 48.96
C ASN A 456 8.66 21.35 48.07
N MET A 457 9.76 21.88 48.59
CA MET A 457 11.06 21.87 47.93
C MET A 457 12.02 20.96 48.71
N ARG A 458 12.63 19.97 48.05
CA ARG A 458 13.72 19.21 48.66
C ARG A 458 15.04 19.94 48.42
N VAL A 459 15.67 20.40 49.49
CA VAL A 459 16.98 21.06 49.43
C VAL A 459 17.97 20.17 50.16
N GLY A 460 18.72 19.36 49.40
CA GLY A 460 19.49 18.26 49.98
C GLY A 460 18.55 17.15 50.47
N ASN A 461 18.66 16.79 51.76
CA ASN A 461 17.80 15.78 52.38
C ASN A 461 16.54 16.39 53.04
N ASP A 462 16.51 17.71 53.25
CA ASP A 462 15.42 18.38 53.97
C ASP A 462 14.30 18.83 53.03
N THR A 463 13.06 18.76 53.49
CA THR A 463 11.88 19.22 52.74
C THR A 463 11.37 20.54 53.33
N ILE A 464 11.58 21.63 52.60
CA ILE A 464 11.15 22.98 52.96
C ILE A 464 9.78 23.25 52.35
N VAL A 465 8.82 23.67 53.16
CA VAL A 465 7.46 24.05 52.70
C VAL A 465 7.41 25.55 52.45
N GLN A 466 7.34 25.94 51.17
CA GLN A 466 7.14 27.32 50.75
C GLN A 466 5.64 27.62 50.58
N LYS A 467 5.15 28.74 51.11
CA LYS A 467 3.82 29.28 50.76
C LYS A 467 3.90 29.99 49.40
N LEU A 468 2.82 29.91 48.60
CA LEU A 468 2.76 30.55 47.30
C LEU A 468 2.14 31.95 47.38
N THR A 469 2.74 32.91 46.68
CA THR A 469 2.15 34.23 46.45
C THR A 469 1.02 34.16 45.42
N LEU A 470 0.17 35.20 45.32
CA LEU A 470 -0.95 35.24 44.37
C LEU A 470 -0.57 34.88 42.93
N SER A 471 0.54 35.42 42.40
CA SER A 471 1.03 35.07 41.06
C SER A 471 1.36 33.57 40.99
N GLN A 472 2.25 33.10 41.87
CA GLN A 472 2.71 31.72 41.87
C GLN A 472 1.59 30.69 42.03
N ALA A 473 0.51 31.03 42.73
CA ALA A 473 -0.66 30.18 42.91
C ALA A 473 -1.54 30.13 41.65
N ILE A 474 -1.69 31.26 40.93
CA ILE A 474 -2.30 31.30 39.59
C ILE A 474 -1.45 30.46 38.62
N ASP A 475 -0.14 30.66 38.62
CA ASP A 475 0.79 29.93 37.75
C ASP A 475 0.74 28.41 38.02
N ALA A 476 0.67 28.00 39.29
CA ALA A 476 0.53 26.59 39.69
C ALA A 476 -0.81 25.97 39.27
N ARG A 477 -1.91 26.72 39.40
CA ARG A 477 -3.26 26.32 38.93
C ARG A 477 -3.31 26.14 37.42
N ASP A 478 -2.70 27.07 36.68
CA ASP A 478 -2.70 27.08 35.22
C ASP A 478 -1.76 25.99 34.68
N ALA A 479 -0.63 25.73 35.35
CA ALA A 479 0.25 24.59 35.07
C ALA A 479 -0.44 23.24 35.32
N LEU A 480 -1.25 23.11 36.38
CA LEU A 480 -2.07 21.92 36.63
C LEU A 480 -3.12 21.71 35.54
N ALA A 481 -3.83 22.77 35.15
CA ALA A 481 -4.81 22.71 34.05
C ALA A 481 -4.16 22.31 32.71
N LYS A 482 -3.03 22.95 32.33
CA LYS A 482 -2.24 22.62 31.13
C LYS A 482 -1.77 21.15 31.16
N SER A 483 -1.29 20.66 32.30
CA SER A 483 -0.78 19.30 32.47
C SER A 483 -1.87 18.22 32.39
N ILE A 484 -3.04 18.46 33.00
CA ILE A 484 -4.20 17.57 32.89
C ILE A 484 -4.64 17.46 31.42
N TYR A 485 -4.74 18.58 30.72
CA TYR A 485 -5.13 18.59 29.31
C TYR A 485 -4.13 17.86 28.41
N ALA A 486 -2.83 18.13 28.58
CA ALA A 486 -1.77 17.47 27.82
C ALA A 486 -1.77 15.94 28.03
N CYS A 487 -1.87 15.48 29.29
CA CYS A 487 -1.94 14.05 29.59
C CYS A 487 -3.25 13.38 29.13
N LEU A 488 -4.38 14.10 29.15
CA LEU A 488 -5.64 13.64 28.58
C LEU A 488 -5.53 13.41 27.07
N PHE A 489 -4.93 14.35 26.34
CA PHE A 489 -4.70 14.22 24.90
C PHE A 489 -3.73 13.06 24.57
N ASP A 490 -2.61 12.96 25.29
CA ASP A 490 -1.68 11.84 25.17
C ASP A 490 -2.35 10.48 25.48
N TRP A 491 -3.26 10.44 26.45
CA TRP A 491 -4.03 9.24 26.80
C TRP A 491 -5.02 8.87 25.69
N LEU A 492 -5.75 9.84 25.12
CA LEU A 492 -6.64 9.62 23.97
C LEU A 492 -5.86 9.09 22.77
N VAL A 493 -4.71 9.68 22.45
CA VAL A 493 -3.80 9.21 21.38
C VAL A 493 -3.31 7.78 21.69
N LYS A 494 -3.03 7.42 22.95
CA LYS A 494 -2.68 6.04 23.33
C LYS A 494 -3.84 5.06 23.13
N GLN A 495 -5.09 5.43 23.43
CA GLN A 495 -6.25 4.56 23.17
C GLN A 495 -6.55 4.40 21.68
N ILE A 496 -6.50 5.49 20.90
CA ILE A 496 -6.63 5.45 19.44
C ILE A 496 -5.59 4.48 18.83
N ASN A 497 -4.32 4.59 19.25
CA ASN A 497 -3.26 3.67 18.83
C ASN A 497 -3.48 2.22 19.27
N LYS A 498 -4.29 1.98 20.31
CA LYS A 498 -4.59 0.64 20.84
C LYS A 498 -5.71 -0.05 20.04
N SER A 499 -6.72 0.70 19.57
CA SER A 499 -7.71 0.20 18.60
C SER A 499 -7.08 -0.07 17.24
N LEU A 500 -6.27 0.87 16.72
CA LEU A 500 -5.62 0.77 15.41
C LEU A 500 -4.43 -0.23 15.34
N ALA A 501 -4.14 -0.95 16.44
CA ALA A 501 -2.95 -1.78 16.58
C ALA A 501 -3.00 -3.05 15.72
N VAL A 502 -2.00 -3.22 14.86
CA VAL A 502 -1.83 -4.42 14.01
C VAL A 502 -1.80 -5.72 14.83
N GLY A 503 -2.68 -6.67 14.51
CA GLY A 503 -2.68 -8.02 15.08
C GLY A 503 -1.43 -8.84 14.70
N LYS A 504 -0.35 -8.71 15.48
CA LYS A 504 0.91 -9.50 15.49
C LYS A 504 1.71 -9.65 14.18
N ARG A 505 1.18 -9.32 13.00
CA ARG A 505 1.87 -9.45 11.69
C ARG A 505 2.29 -8.09 11.13
N ARG A 506 3.39 -7.54 11.65
CA ARG A 506 4.07 -6.39 11.02
C ARG A 506 4.95 -6.89 9.87
N THR A 507 4.50 -6.61 8.65
CA THR A 507 5.18 -6.87 7.36
C THR A 507 6.34 -5.92 7.06
N GLY A 508 6.60 -4.95 7.93
CA GLY A 508 7.64 -3.93 7.75
C GLY A 508 7.28 -2.79 6.79
N ARG A 509 6.17 -2.90 6.04
CA ARG A 509 5.72 -1.93 5.01
C ARG A 509 4.77 -0.88 5.59
N SER A 510 5.09 0.41 5.44
CA SER A 510 4.23 1.53 5.84
C SER A 510 4.32 2.76 4.93
N ILE A 511 3.24 3.55 4.92
CA ILE A 511 3.17 4.89 4.34
C ILE A 511 2.86 5.86 5.48
N SER A 512 3.74 6.84 5.69
CA SER A 512 3.60 7.86 6.74
C SER A 512 3.08 9.17 6.16
N ILE A 513 1.88 9.61 6.54
CA ILE A 513 1.38 10.95 6.20
C ILE A 513 1.77 11.91 7.32
N LEU A 514 2.49 12.99 6.98
CA LEU A 514 2.79 14.09 7.90
C LEU A 514 1.93 15.30 7.54
N ASP A 515 1.04 15.67 8.46
CA ASP A 515 0.37 16.96 8.50
C ASP A 515 0.95 17.75 9.69
N ILE A 516 1.56 18.89 9.44
CA ILE A 516 2.16 19.74 10.47
C ILE A 516 1.69 21.18 10.32
N TYR A 517 1.65 21.93 11.42
CA TYR A 517 1.44 23.37 11.39
C TYR A 517 2.36 24.07 10.39
N GLY A 518 1.86 25.13 9.76
CA GLY A 518 2.65 25.93 8.82
C GLY A 518 3.67 26.81 9.56
N PHE A 519 4.49 27.50 8.79
CA PHE A 519 5.27 28.64 9.29
C PHE A 519 4.31 29.71 9.85
N GLU A 520 4.61 30.26 11.03
CA GLU A 520 3.81 31.29 11.70
C GLU A 520 4.63 32.57 11.87
N SER A 521 4.09 33.70 11.39
CA SER A 521 4.65 35.03 11.65
C SER A 521 3.51 36.01 11.91
N PHE A 522 3.46 36.51 13.14
CA PHE A 522 2.47 37.43 13.69
C PHE A 522 3.13 38.75 14.13
N ASN A 523 2.31 39.74 14.49
CA ASN A 523 2.80 41.03 15.02
C ASN A 523 3.52 40.87 16.37
N LYS A 524 3.22 39.78 17.10
CA LYS A 524 3.90 39.35 18.32
C LYS A 524 4.11 37.86 18.25
N ASN A 525 5.36 37.40 18.34
CA ASN A 525 5.70 35.98 18.29
C ASN A 525 6.31 35.57 19.64
N SER A 526 5.79 34.48 20.20
CA SER A 526 6.21 33.95 21.51
C SER A 526 7.01 32.64 21.33
N PHE A 527 7.27 31.95 22.43
CA PHE A 527 8.04 30.69 22.49
C PHE A 527 7.46 29.59 21.58
N GLU A 528 6.16 29.63 21.40
CA GLU A 528 5.37 28.73 20.55
C GLU A 528 5.72 28.88 19.07
N GLN A 529 5.63 30.10 18.54
CA GLN A 529 6.01 30.40 17.14
C GLN A 529 7.49 30.07 16.91
N PHE A 530 8.34 30.34 17.90
CA PHE A 530 9.77 30.01 17.84
C PHE A 530 10.03 28.51 17.64
N CYS A 531 9.32 27.64 18.38
CA CYS A 531 9.41 26.18 18.20
C CYS A 531 8.74 25.69 16.90
N ILE A 532 7.58 26.25 16.54
CA ILE A 532 6.86 25.97 15.29
C ILE A 532 7.73 26.27 14.06
N ASN A 533 8.38 27.43 14.06
CA ASN A 533 9.26 27.86 12.97
C ASN A 533 10.56 27.05 12.95
N TYR A 534 11.13 26.67 14.11
CA TYR A 534 12.25 25.72 14.17
C TYR A 534 11.91 24.35 13.55
N ALA A 535 10.72 23.81 13.80
CA ALA A 535 10.29 22.56 13.18
C ALA A 535 10.08 22.69 11.66
N ASN A 536 9.51 23.81 11.20
CA ASN A 536 9.39 24.11 9.77
C ASN A 536 10.77 24.28 9.10
N GLU A 537 11.72 24.97 9.74
CA GLU A 537 13.11 25.10 9.29
C GLU A 537 13.78 23.73 9.11
N ARG A 538 13.54 22.80 10.04
CA ARG A 538 14.10 21.45 9.99
C ARG A 538 13.48 20.60 8.89
N LEU A 539 12.18 20.71 8.68
CA LEU A 539 11.47 20.08 7.56
C LEU A 539 11.91 20.65 6.21
N GLN A 540 12.11 21.97 6.11
CA GLN A 540 12.62 22.60 4.90
C GLN A 540 14.03 22.11 4.56
N GLN A 541 14.90 21.89 5.55
CA GLN A 541 16.20 21.26 5.29
C GLN A 541 16.08 19.79 4.87
N HIS A 542 15.11 19.04 5.40
CA HIS A 542 14.86 17.68 4.95
C HIS A 542 14.41 17.65 3.47
N PHE A 543 13.57 18.60 3.05
CA PHE A 543 13.17 18.84 1.67
C PHE A 543 14.36 19.23 0.78
N ASN A 544 15.11 20.27 1.17
CA ASN A 544 16.31 20.73 0.46
C ASN A 544 17.36 19.61 0.31
N ARG A 545 17.54 18.78 1.35
CA ARG A 545 18.45 17.62 1.28
C ARG A 545 17.96 16.57 0.28
N HIS A 546 16.67 16.22 0.29
CA HIS A 546 16.16 15.16 -0.58
C HIS A 546 16.03 15.57 -2.04
N LEU A 547 15.53 16.78 -2.32
CA LEU A 547 15.34 17.23 -3.70
C LEU A 547 16.60 17.82 -4.33
N PHE A 548 17.52 18.39 -3.55
CA PHE A 548 18.72 19.03 -4.08
C PHE A 548 19.98 18.23 -3.73
N LYS A 549 20.34 18.12 -2.44
CA LYS A 549 21.64 17.56 -2.04
C LYS A 549 21.84 16.11 -2.48
N LEU A 550 20.86 15.23 -2.27
CA LEU A 550 20.97 13.82 -2.67
C LEU A 550 21.05 13.63 -4.19
N GLU A 551 20.40 14.49 -4.98
CA GLU A 551 20.52 14.48 -6.44
C GLU A 551 21.94 14.88 -6.89
N GLN A 552 22.50 15.93 -6.30
CA GLN A 552 23.87 16.36 -6.56
C GLN A 552 24.91 15.33 -6.08
N GLU A 553 24.71 14.75 -4.88
CA GLU A 553 25.53 13.66 -4.33
C GLU A 553 25.52 12.43 -5.26
N GLU A 554 24.37 12.07 -5.86
CA GLU A 554 24.25 10.96 -6.82
C GLU A 554 24.98 11.25 -8.15
N TYR A 555 24.85 12.46 -8.71
CA TYR A 555 25.53 12.83 -9.95
C TYR A 555 27.05 12.82 -9.80
N ILE A 556 27.57 13.27 -8.66
CA ILE A 556 29.00 13.20 -8.33
C ILE A 556 29.47 11.74 -8.18
N GLN A 557 28.67 10.90 -7.49
CA GLN A 557 29.02 9.48 -7.29
C GLN A 557 29.04 8.68 -8.60
N ASP A 558 28.12 8.93 -9.53
CA ASP A 558 28.04 8.23 -10.81
C ASP A 558 28.86 8.89 -11.93
N GLY A 559 29.63 9.94 -11.62
CA GLY A 559 30.61 10.56 -12.53
C GLY A 559 30.02 11.40 -13.66
N ILE A 560 28.82 11.97 -13.46
CA ILE A 560 28.15 12.78 -14.48
C ILE A 560 28.79 14.17 -14.57
N ASP A 561 29.04 14.64 -15.78
CA ASP A 561 29.32 16.05 -16.03
C ASP A 561 27.99 16.85 -15.98
N TRP A 562 27.85 17.68 -14.94
CA TRP A 562 26.64 18.47 -14.69
C TRP A 562 26.99 19.84 -14.09
N THR A 563 26.25 20.88 -14.52
CA THR A 563 26.46 22.24 -14.01
C THR A 563 25.89 22.38 -12.61
N ARG A 564 26.75 22.68 -11.63
CA ARG A 564 26.32 22.89 -10.25
C ARG A 564 25.28 24.00 -10.15
N VAL A 565 24.08 23.67 -9.69
CA VAL A 565 23.01 24.64 -9.43
C VAL A 565 23.05 25.01 -7.95
N ASP A 566 23.42 26.26 -7.67
CA ASP A 566 23.39 26.81 -6.32
C ASP A 566 21.94 27.12 -5.89
N PHE A 567 21.66 26.81 -4.63
CA PHE A 567 20.37 27.04 -3.96
C PHE A 567 20.61 27.55 -2.55
N GLU A 568 19.62 28.22 -1.98
CA GLU A 568 19.71 28.77 -0.63
C GLU A 568 19.58 27.65 0.42
N ASP A 569 20.71 27.33 1.07
CA ASP A 569 20.78 26.31 2.12
C ASP A 569 20.53 26.93 3.50
N ASN A 570 19.47 26.49 4.17
CA ASN A 570 19.09 26.98 5.49
C ASN A 570 19.88 26.33 6.66
N GLN A 571 20.96 25.60 6.37
CA GLN A 571 21.83 24.98 7.37
C GLN A 571 22.41 26.00 8.38
N ASN A 572 22.65 27.25 7.97
CA ASN A 572 23.14 28.31 8.86
C ASN A 572 22.11 28.71 9.92
N CYS A 573 20.82 28.82 9.54
CA CYS A 573 19.71 29.06 10.46
C CYS A 573 19.52 27.85 11.40
N LEU A 574 19.56 26.61 10.89
CA LEU A 574 19.52 25.42 11.77
C LEU A 574 20.72 25.34 12.73
N GLY A 575 21.89 25.81 12.30
CA GLY A 575 23.06 25.97 13.16
C GLY A 575 22.79 26.92 14.32
N LEU A 576 22.10 28.04 14.07
CA LEU A 576 21.71 29.01 15.10
C LEU A 576 20.84 28.37 16.19
N PHE A 577 19.89 27.49 15.83
CA PHE A 577 19.05 26.77 16.79
C PHE A 577 19.79 25.62 17.49
N GLU A 578 20.57 24.83 16.77
CA GLU A 578 21.01 23.51 17.24
C GLU A 578 22.43 23.42 17.80
N LYS A 579 23.32 24.36 17.45
CA LYS A 579 24.75 24.31 17.78
C LYS A 579 24.97 24.26 19.30
N LYS A 580 25.82 23.34 19.74
CA LYS A 580 26.28 23.24 21.14
C LYS A 580 27.72 23.77 21.25
N PRO A 581 28.08 24.46 22.36
CA PRO A 581 27.21 24.89 23.45
C PRO A 581 26.42 26.17 23.15
N LEU A 582 26.81 26.95 22.12
CA LEU A 582 26.23 28.26 21.80
C LEU A 582 25.21 28.17 20.64
N GLY A 583 23.93 28.04 20.99
CA GLY A 583 22.79 28.08 20.08
C GLY A 583 21.52 28.47 20.84
N LEU A 584 20.46 28.89 20.14
CA LEU A 584 19.24 29.44 20.76
C LEU A 584 18.64 28.49 21.80
N LEU A 585 18.55 27.20 21.48
CA LEU A 585 17.92 26.21 22.36
C LEU A 585 18.79 25.89 23.60
N SER A 586 20.11 25.85 23.47
CA SER A 586 21.00 25.55 24.60
C SER A 586 21.16 26.75 25.54
N LEU A 587 21.22 27.98 25.00
CA LEU A 587 21.25 29.20 25.80
C LEU A 587 19.92 29.42 26.55
N LEU A 588 18.79 29.10 25.90
CA LEU A 588 17.47 29.10 26.54
C LEU A 588 17.40 28.09 27.69
N ASP A 589 17.86 26.85 27.48
CA ASP A 589 17.86 25.82 28.52
C ASP A 589 18.77 26.17 29.70
N GLU A 590 19.98 26.68 29.43
CA GLU A 590 20.94 27.12 30.45
C GLU A 590 20.34 28.24 31.33
N GLU A 591 19.77 29.27 30.70
CA GLU A 591 19.13 30.38 31.42
C GLU A 591 17.83 29.94 32.13
N SER A 592 17.13 28.94 31.60
CA SER A 592 15.96 28.34 32.25
C SER A 592 16.36 27.61 33.55
N THR A 593 17.54 26.96 33.58
CA THR A 593 18.08 26.32 34.79
C THR A 593 18.72 27.30 35.78
N PHE A 594 19.01 28.54 35.38
CA PHE A 594 19.66 29.52 36.25
C PHE A 594 18.65 30.11 37.27
N PRO A 595 18.92 30.05 38.59
CA PRO A 595 17.95 30.46 39.62
C PRO A 595 17.48 31.91 39.49
N ASN A 596 18.38 32.81 39.10
CA ASN A 596 18.12 34.24 38.92
C ASN A 596 17.94 34.62 37.43
N GLY A 597 17.69 33.64 36.55
CA GLY A 597 17.50 33.86 35.12
C GLY A 597 16.17 34.57 34.83
N THR A 598 16.21 35.62 34.01
CA THR A 598 15.07 36.44 33.59
C THR A 598 15.00 36.56 32.06
N ASP A 599 13.83 36.87 31.50
CA ASP A 599 13.67 37.07 30.05
C ASP A 599 14.59 38.16 29.46
N LEU A 600 15.03 39.11 30.29
CA LEU A 600 15.95 40.17 29.91
C LEU A 600 17.41 39.68 29.93
N THR A 601 17.82 38.87 30.91
CA THR A 601 19.15 38.24 30.91
C THR A 601 19.27 37.24 29.77
N LEU A 602 18.20 36.49 29.45
CA LEU A 602 18.09 35.68 28.22
C LEU A 602 18.34 36.53 26.97
N ALA A 603 17.58 37.62 26.76
CA ALA A 603 17.73 38.46 25.57
C ALA A 603 19.16 39.01 25.41
N ASN A 604 19.77 39.48 26.50
CA ASN A 604 21.14 39.97 26.53
C ASN A 604 22.16 38.86 26.21
N LYS A 605 21.98 37.65 26.75
CA LYS A 605 22.85 36.48 26.54
C LYS A 605 22.78 35.98 25.10
N LEU A 606 21.58 35.89 24.51
CA LEU A 606 21.39 35.59 23.10
C LEU A 606 22.12 36.62 22.22
N LYS A 607 21.95 37.91 22.52
CA LYS A 607 22.63 39.01 21.81
C LYS A 607 24.16 38.90 21.90
N GLN A 608 24.70 38.68 23.09
CA GLN A 608 26.14 38.58 23.32
C GLN A 608 26.78 37.42 22.56
N HIS A 609 26.13 36.26 22.47
CA HIS A 609 26.71 35.06 21.87
C HIS A 609 26.35 34.82 20.40
N LEU A 610 25.25 35.38 19.88
CA LEU A 610 24.72 35.05 18.55
C LEU A 610 24.81 36.19 17.51
N ASN A 611 25.13 37.43 17.90
CA ASN A 611 25.27 38.58 16.98
C ASN A 611 26.24 38.38 15.80
N ALA A 612 27.16 37.42 15.87
CA ALA A 612 28.08 37.11 14.77
C ALA A 612 27.47 36.21 13.67
N ASN A 613 26.25 35.70 13.85
CA ASN A 613 25.57 34.87 12.87
C ASN A 613 24.66 35.73 11.98
N SER A 614 24.79 35.61 10.66
CA SER A 614 23.99 36.36 9.67
C SER A 614 22.48 36.14 9.78
N CYS A 615 22.04 35.02 10.36
CA CYS A 615 20.62 34.71 10.56
C CYS A 615 20.04 35.28 11.87
N PHE A 616 20.83 36.00 12.69
CA PHE A 616 20.38 36.53 13.99
C PHE A 616 20.58 38.05 14.09
N ARG A 617 19.56 38.75 14.60
CA ARG A 617 19.62 40.18 14.89
C ARG A 617 19.06 40.45 16.29
N GLY A 618 19.90 40.91 17.21
CA GLY A 618 19.48 41.28 18.57
C GLY A 618 18.91 42.69 18.65
N ASP A 619 17.62 42.82 18.90
CA ASP A 619 16.90 44.10 18.96
C ASP A 619 17.14 44.86 20.28
N ARG A 620 16.38 45.94 20.55
CA ARG A 620 16.45 46.70 21.80
C ARG A 620 15.37 46.19 22.78
N GLY A 621 15.76 45.83 24.00
CA GLY A 621 14.85 45.34 25.04
C GLY A 621 14.67 43.82 25.02
N LYS A 622 13.46 43.35 25.36
CA LYS A 622 13.10 41.93 25.45
C LYS A 622 12.72 41.32 24.08
N ALA A 623 13.55 41.48 23.05
CA ALA A 623 13.25 40.97 21.72
C ALA A 623 14.50 40.56 20.91
N PHE A 624 14.32 39.61 20.00
CA PHE A 624 15.32 39.23 19.00
C PHE A 624 14.65 38.81 17.69
N THR A 625 15.35 38.99 16.58
CA THR A 625 14.87 38.62 15.24
C THR A 625 15.72 37.50 14.65
N VAL A 626 15.07 36.54 14.01
CA VAL A 626 15.70 35.44 13.24
C VAL A 626 15.30 35.54 11.78
N ALA A 627 16.27 35.44 10.87
CA ALA A 627 16.02 35.30 9.44
C ALA A 627 15.83 33.81 9.11
N HIS A 628 14.57 33.41 8.92
CA HIS A 628 14.16 32.08 8.52
C HIS A 628 14.09 31.94 7.00
N TYR A 629 13.99 30.71 6.48
CA TYR A 629 13.77 30.46 5.05
C TYR A 629 12.53 31.16 4.46
N ALA A 630 11.53 31.48 5.30
CA ALA A 630 10.29 32.15 4.89
C ALA A 630 10.27 33.67 5.15
N GLY A 631 11.37 34.24 5.67
CA GLY A 631 11.48 35.66 6.01
C GLY A 631 11.94 35.91 7.45
N GLU A 632 12.04 37.19 7.81
CA GLU A 632 12.43 37.60 9.16
C GLU A 632 11.26 37.52 10.15
N VAL A 633 11.50 36.99 11.36
CA VAL A 633 10.51 36.90 12.45
C VAL A 633 11.12 37.44 13.74
N THR A 634 10.45 38.43 14.34
CA THR A 634 10.82 39.01 15.64
C THR A 634 10.04 38.34 16.77
N TYR A 635 10.76 37.84 17.78
CA TYR A 635 10.22 37.17 18.95
C TYR A 635 10.37 38.05 20.20
N GLU A 636 9.31 38.16 21.01
CA GLU A 636 9.35 38.82 22.33
C GLU A 636 9.80 37.80 23.38
N THR A 637 10.90 38.02 24.11
CA THR A 637 11.40 37.05 25.11
C THR A 637 10.54 36.95 26.37
N THR A 638 9.53 37.80 26.53
CA THR A 638 8.62 37.81 27.70
C THR A 638 7.96 36.44 27.88
N GLY A 639 8.16 35.81 29.05
CA GLY A 639 7.62 34.49 29.37
C GLY A 639 8.39 33.30 28.78
N PHE A 640 9.47 33.50 28.02
CA PHE A 640 10.22 32.39 27.39
C PHE A 640 10.78 31.42 28.43
N LEU A 641 11.36 31.91 29.53
CA LEU A 641 11.96 31.04 30.55
C LEU A 641 10.90 30.23 31.30
N GLU A 642 9.75 30.84 31.60
CA GLU A 642 8.64 30.16 32.27
C GLU A 642 8.02 29.08 31.37
N LYS A 643 7.70 29.43 30.12
CA LYS A 643 7.15 28.49 29.12
C LYS A 643 8.11 27.35 28.77
N ASN A 644 9.43 27.57 28.85
CA ASN A 644 10.41 26.50 28.65
C ASN A 644 10.63 25.63 29.91
N ARG A 645 10.40 26.19 31.11
CA ARG A 645 10.48 25.46 32.38
C ARG A 645 9.37 24.42 32.51
N ASP A 646 8.12 24.74 32.14
CA ASP A 646 6.93 23.85 32.08
C ASP A 646 7.00 22.60 33.00
N LEU A 647 7.00 22.87 34.30
CA LEU A 647 7.24 21.88 35.33
C LEU A 647 6.13 21.91 36.37
N LEU A 648 5.15 21.02 36.16
CA LEU A 648 4.22 20.67 37.21
C LEU A 648 5.00 20.27 38.47
N HIS A 649 4.64 20.87 39.61
CA HIS A 649 5.33 20.63 40.87
C HIS A 649 5.04 19.21 41.38
N SER A 650 5.98 18.65 42.16
CA SER A 650 5.86 17.29 42.70
C SER A 650 4.58 17.10 43.52
N ASP A 651 4.13 18.14 44.21
CA ASP A 651 2.91 18.11 45.04
C ASP A 651 1.65 17.94 44.19
N SER A 652 1.61 18.56 43.00
CA SER A 652 0.52 18.40 42.05
C SER A 652 0.53 17.02 41.38
N ILE A 653 1.72 16.42 41.13
CA ILE A 653 1.83 15.03 40.67
C ILE A 653 1.33 14.07 41.77
N GLN A 654 1.69 14.34 43.03
CA GLN A 654 1.24 13.56 44.18
C GLN A 654 -0.29 13.65 44.36
N LEU A 655 -0.88 14.85 44.22
CA LEU A 655 -2.34 15.03 44.20
C LEU A 655 -3.01 14.20 43.10
N LEU A 656 -2.47 14.20 41.87
CA LEU A 656 -2.99 13.38 40.79
C LEU A 656 -2.90 11.87 41.11
N SER A 657 -1.90 11.45 41.89
CA SER A 657 -1.77 10.06 42.35
C SER A 657 -2.68 9.68 43.52
N SER A 658 -3.11 10.63 44.38
CA SER A 658 -4.05 10.39 45.48
C SER A 658 -5.52 10.46 45.07
N CYS A 659 -5.81 10.95 43.85
CA CYS A 659 -7.15 10.94 43.25
C CYS A 659 -7.76 9.53 43.25
N SER A 660 -9.06 9.43 43.50
CA SER A 660 -9.81 8.16 43.41
C SER A 660 -10.17 7.75 41.98
N SER A 661 -10.13 8.68 41.02
CA SER A 661 -10.46 8.41 39.61
C SER A 661 -9.25 7.93 38.81
N HIS A 662 -9.48 7.01 37.87
CA HIS A 662 -8.42 6.28 37.16
C HIS A 662 -7.57 7.17 36.22
N LEU A 663 -8.16 8.19 35.59
CA LEU A 663 -7.42 9.05 34.64
C LEU A 663 -6.31 9.89 35.33
N PRO A 664 -6.56 10.68 36.39
CA PRO A 664 -5.51 11.32 37.18
C PRO A 664 -4.40 10.39 37.66
N GLN A 665 -4.74 9.20 38.16
CA GLN A 665 -3.74 8.20 38.56
C GLN A 665 -2.86 7.77 37.38
N ALA A 666 -3.46 7.54 36.21
CA ALA A 666 -2.75 7.19 34.99
C ALA A 666 -1.87 8.36 34.48
N PHE A 667 -2.31 9.61 34.65
CA PHE A 667 -1.54 10.81 34.32
C PHE A 667 -0.33 10.95 35.24
N ALA A 668 -0.51 10.84 36.57
CA ALA A 668 0.59 10.84 37.54
C ALA A 668 1.61 9.74 37.24
N SER A 669 1.15 8.50 37.00
CA SER A 669 2.01 7.38 36.61
C SER A 669 2.82 7.67 35.35
N SER A 670 2.19 8.28 34.35
CA SER A 670 2.85 8.71 33.11
C SER A 670 3.94 9.76 33.39
N MET A 671 3.65 10.77 34.22
CA MET A 671 4.59 11.85 34.58
C MET A 671 5.82 11.32 35.33
N LEU A 672 5.63 10.40 36.29
CA LEU A 672 6.72 9.81 37.08
C LEU A 672 7.69 8.98 36.23
N ILE A 673 7.16 8.12 35.34
CA ILE A 673 7.98 7.31 34.40
C ILE A 673 8.85 8.19 33.48
N HIS A 674 8.42 9.41 33.17
CA HIS A 674 9.20 10.37 32.40
C HIS A 674 10.32 11.05 33.21
N SER A 675 10.23 11.10 34.54
CA SER A 675 11.32 11.60 35.39
C SER A 675 12.42 10.58 35.70
N GLU A 676 12.10 9.28 35.69
CA GLU A 676 13.03 8.24 36.19
C GLU A 676 13.97 7.63 35.13
N LYS A 677 13.75 7.87 33.82
CA LYS A 677 14.59 7.27 32.77
C LYS A 677 15.95 7.96 32.65
N PRO A 678 17.07 7.32 33.04
CA PRO A 678 18.39 7.92 32.91
C PRO A 678 18.85 7.80 31.45
N ILE A 679 18.98 8.92 30.74
CA ILE A 679 19.65 8.93 29.44
C ILE A 679 21.16 8.90 29.70
N VAL A 680 21.72 7.70 29.71
CA VAL A 680 23.14 7.46 29.97
C VAL A 680 24.00 8.10 28.87
N GLY A 681 24.75 9.14 29.24
CA GLY A 681 25.75 9.80 28.41
C GLY A 681 26.88 10.36 29.29
N PRO A 682 28.16 10.08 29.00
CA PRO A 682 29.27 10.22 29.96
C PRO A 682 29.78 11.67 30.19
N LEU A 683 28.95 12.70 29.97
CA LEU A 683 29.38 14.10 29.94
C LEU A 683 28.67 15.04 30.94
N TYR A 684 27.77 14.51 31.78
CA TYR A 684 27.05 15.29 32.80
C TYR A 684 27.44 14.86 34.22
N LYS A 685 28.61 15.33 34.68
CA LYS A 685 29.04 15.28 36.09
C LYS A 685 29.56 16.65 36.54
N ALA A 686 28.64 17.60 36.74
CA ALA A 686 28.87 18.82 37.52
C ALA A 686 27.54 19.45 37.97
N GLY A 687 27.33 19.56 39.29
CA GLY A 687 26.37 20.49 39.91
C GLY A 687 24.88 20.09 39.97
N GLY A 688 24.37 19.97 41.21
CA GLY A 688 22.94 20.15 41.53
C GLY A 688 22.04 18.90 41.41
N ALA A 689 21.43 18.51 42.54
CA ALA A 689 20.49 17.39 42.60
C ALA A 689 19.14 17.63 41.90
N ASP A 690 18.85 18.87 41.47
CA ASP A 690 17.64 19.26 40.71
C ASP A 690 17.83 19.20 39.17
N SER A 691 19.01 18.85 38.66
CA SER A 691 19.37 18.89 37.23
C SER A 691 18.69 17.80 36.35
N GLN A 692 17.70 17.08 36.88
CA GLN A 692 17.06 15.93 36.21
C GLN A 692 15.78 16.25 35.42
N ARG A 693 15.45 17.53 35.20
CA ARG A 693 14.20 17.93 34.55
C ARG A 693 14.44 18.53 33.16
N LEU A 694 14.10 17.76 32.12
CA LEU A 694 14.19 18.19 30.71
C LEU A 694 13.17 19.30 30.40
N SER A 695 13.65 20.41 29.84
CA SER A 695 12.85 21.54 29.36
C SER A 695 11.92 21.18 28.20
N VAL A 696 10.95 22.04 27.89
CA VAL A 696 10.08 21.89 26.71
C VAL A 696 10.90 21.90 25.43
N ALA A 697 11.82 22.86 25.26
CA ALA A 697 12.67 22.98 24.09
C ALA A 697 13.49 21.71 23.83
N THR A 698 14.08 21.11 24.88
CA THR A 698 14.85 19.86 24.73
C THR A 698 13.94 18.66 24.46
N LYS A 699 12.76 18.54 25.10
CA LYS A 699 11.76 17.49 24.79
C LYS A 699 11.31 17.58 23.32
N PHE A 700 10.93 18.77 22.88
CA PHE A 700 10.48 19.07 21.52
C PHE A 700 11.58 18.76 20.49
N LYS A 701 12.82 19.22 20.72
CA LYS A 701 13.98 18.89 19.88
C LYS A 701 14.20 17.37 19.78
N GLY A 702 14.05 16.64 20.89
CA GLY A 702 14.12 15.19 20.92
C GLY A 702 13.03 14.50 20.07
N GLN A 703 11.78 14.95 20.19
CA GLN A 703 10.66 14.46 19.39
C GLN A 703 10.84 14.76 17.89
N LEU A 704 11.22 15.99 17.55
CA LEU A 704 11.50 16.42 16.18
C LEU A 704 12.66 15.64 15.56
N PHE A 705 13.73 15.36 16.30
CA PHE A 705 14.84 14.52 15.82
C PHE A 705 14.39 13.08 15.53
N GLN A 706 13.56 12.47 16.40
CA GLN A 706 12.98 11.16 16.15
C GLN A 706 12.07 11.13 14.92
N LEU A 707 11.28 12.20 14.70
CA LEU A 707 10.46 12.38 13.49
C LEU A 707 11.35 12.42 12.25
N MET A 708 12.39 13.27 12.24
CA MET A 708 13.33 13.40 11.11
C MET A 708 14.06 12.08 10.82
N GLN A 709 14.45 11.32 11.85
CA GLN A 709 15.10 10.02 11.68
C GLN A 709 14.17 8.99 11.03
N ARG A 710 12.86 9.00 11.35
CA ARG A 710 11.90 8.10 10.68
C ARG A 710 11.68 8.51 9.23
N LEU A 711 11.47 9.79 8.94
CA LEU A 711 11.31 10.28 7.56
C LEU A 711 12.55 9.98 6.71
N GLY A 712 13.77 10.13 7.27
CA GLY A 712 15.02 9.79 6.59
C GLY A 712 15.22 8.30 6.28
N ASN A 713 14.39 7.40 6.82
CA ASN A 713 14.35 5.98 6.48
C ASN A 713 13.21 5.64 5.49
N THR A 714 12.57 6.65 4.89
CA THR A 714 11.48 6.50 3.91
C THR A 714 11.80 7.23 2.61
N THR A 715 11.14 6.86 1.51
CA THR A 715 11.11 7.68 0.30
C THR A 715 10.05 8.78 0.46
N PRO A 716 10.41 10.08 0.44
CA PRO A 716 9.47 11.17 0.65
C PRO A 716 8.79 11.64 -0.65
N HIS A 717 7.50 11.88 -0.55
CA HIS A 717 6.64 12.49 -1.57
C HIS A 717 6.12 13.82 -1.01
N PHE A 718 6.27 14.93 -1.76
CA PHE A 718 6.02 16.27 -1.23
C PHE A 718 4.78 16.93 -1.84
N ILE A 719 3.95 17.51 -0.97
CA ILE A 719 2.81 18.35 -1.36
C ILE A 719 2.97 19.73 -0.70
N ARG A 720 2.93 20.79 -1.51
CA ARG A 720 2.98 22.19 -1.08
C ARG A 720 1.61 22.83 -1.27
N CYS A 721 0.96 23.13 -0.16
CA CYS A 721 -0.33 23.80 -0.08
C CYS A 721 -0.14 25.33 -0.07
N ILE A 722 -0.90 26.04 -0.90
CA ILE A 722 -0.82 27.49 -1.11
C ILE A 722 -2.17 28.13 -0.79
N LYS A 723 -2.14 29.23 -0.01
CA LYS A 723 -3.29 30.08 0.30
C LYS A 723 -3.41 31.18 -0.77
N PRO A 724 -4.48 31.28 -1.58
CA PRO A 724 -4.54 32.24 -2.68
C PRO A 724 -4.84 33.68 -2.24
N ASN A 725 -5.53 33.90 -1.13
CA ASN A 725 -5.87 35.23 -0.62
C ASN A 725 -5.99 35.19 0.92
N ASN A 726 -5.85 36.34 1.58
CA ASN A 726 -5.92 36.42 3.04
C ASN A 726 -7.34 36.47 3.61
N VAL A 727 -8.31 36.92 2.81
CA VAL A 727 -9.73 37.08 3.17
C VAL A 727 -10.47 35.74 3.29
N GLN A 728 -9.87 34.63 2.83
CA GLN A 728 -10.49 33.30 2.72
C GLN A 728 -11.70 33.25 1.77
N SER A 729 -11.78 34.16 0.81
CA SER A 729 -12.87 34.17 -0.17
C SER A 729 -12.56 33.25 -1.35
N PRO A 730 -13.52 32.45 -1.85
CA PRO A 730 -13.34 31.77 -3.13
C PRO A 730 -13.20 32.77 -4.28
N GLY A 731 -12.42 32.41 -5.30
CA GLY A 731 -12.26 33.21 -6.53
C GLY A 731 -11.39 34.46 -6.44
N LEU A 732 -10.79 34.75 -5.28
CA LEU A 732 -9.77 35.81 -5.14
C LEU A 732 -8.35 35.22 -5.15
N TYR A 733 -7.44 35.86 -5.89
CA TYR A 733 -6.04 35.44 -6.00
C TYR A 733 -5.11 36.66 -5.85
N GLU A 734 -4.30 36.67 -4.80
CA GLU A 734 -3.35 37.73 -4.45
C GLU A 734 -1.94 37.34 -4.94
N GLN A 735 -1.53 37.81 -6.13
CA GLN A 735 -0.25 37.44 -6.75
C GLN A 735 0.95 37.62 -5.81
N GLY A 736 1.04 38.74 -5.07
CA GLY A 736 2.13 38.98 -4.11
C GLY A 736 2.20 37.96 -2.97
N LEU A 737 1.04 37.59 -2.40
CA LEU A 737 0.94 36.57 -1.34
C LEU A 737 1.32 35.18 -1.83
N VAL A 738 0.88 34.82 -3.05
CA VAL A 738 1.22 33.53 -3.65
C VAL A 738 2.70 33.48 -4.05
N LEU A 739 3.26 34.57 -4.58
CA LEU A 739 4.69 34.66 -4.92
C LEU A 739 5.59 34.46 -3.69
N GLN A 740 5.25 35.12 -2.58
CA GLN A 740 5.96 34.94 -1.32
C GLN A 740 5.92 33.46 -0.89
N GLN A 741 4.74 32.84 -0.86
CA GLN A 741 4.62 31.42 -0.50
C GLN A 741 5.40 30.48 -1.44
N LEU A 742 5.43 30.75 -2.76
CA LEU A 742 6.17 29.92 -3.73
C LEU A 742 7.68 29.97 -3.51
N ARG A 743 8.23 31.17 -3.20
CA ARG A 743 9.63 31.36 -2.80
C ARG A 743 9.91 30.62 -1.48
N CYS A 744 9.11 30.88 -0.44
CA CYS A 744 9.30 30.24 0.86
C CYS A 744 9.19 28.70 0.78
N CYS A 745 8.27 28.16 -0.01
CA CYS A 745 8.13 26.70 -0.19
C CYS A 745 9.23 26.07 -1.05
N GLY A 746 10.15 26.87 -1.63
CA GLY A 746 11.21 26.41 -2.53
C GLY A 746 10.70 25.84 -3.87
N VAL A 747 9.48 26.20 -4.29
CA VAL A 747 8.84 25.61 -5.48
C VAL A 747 9.57 26.05 -6.75
N LEU A 748 9.98 27.33 -6.81
CA LEU A 748 10.71 27.90 -7.94
C LEU A 748 12.08 27.20 -8.12
N GLU A 749 12.77 26.95 -7.01
CA GLU A 749 14.06 26.27 -6.96
C GLU A 749 13.93 24.81 -7.39
N VAL A 750 12.87 24.11 -6.96
CA VAL A 750 12.57 22.74 -7.40
C VAL A 750 12.39 22.65 -8.90
N VAL A 751 11.56 23.50 -9.52
CA VAL A 751 11.34 23.43 -10.97
C VAL A 751 12.63 23.82 -11.72
N ARG A 752 13.38 24.80 -11.21
CA ARG A 752 14.68 25.22 -11.78
C ARG A 752 15.72 24.10 -11.75
N ILE A 753 15.90 23.43 -10.61
CA ILE A 753 16.85 22.32 -10.45
C ILE A 753 16.41 21.10 -11.25
N SER A 754 15.14 20.71 -11.15
CA SER A 754 14.57 19.57 -11.89
C SER A 754 14.70 19.73 -13.41
N ARG A 755 14.60 20.97 -13.93
CA ARG A 755 14.73 21.27 -15.37
C ARG A 755 16.17 21.24 -15.85
N SER A 756 17.11 21.72 -15.04
CA SER A 756 18.55 21.66 -15.34
C SER A 756 19.12 20.24 -15.22
N GLY A 757 18.62 19.46 -14.26
CA GLY A 757 19.05 18.08 -13.98
C GLY A 757 18.43 16.99 -14.87
N PHE A 758 18.54 15.75 -14.40
CA PHE A 758 18.12 14.53 -15.08
C PHE A 758 17.19 13.70 -14.16
N PRO A 759 15.88 14.05 -14.12
CA PRO A 759 14.95 13.48 -13.16
C PRO A 759 14.65 11.99 -13.39
N THR A 760 14.84 11.47 -14.60
CA THR A 760 14.57 10.07 -14.93
C THR A 760 15.86 9.25 -14.90
N ARG A 761 15.98 8.33 -13.94
CA ARG A 761 17.22 7.59 -13.63
C ARG A 761 16.97 6.09 -13.63
N MET A 762 17.84 5.30 -14.28
CA MET A 762 17.71 3.84 -14.28
C MET A 762 19.07 3.16 -14.41
N SER A 763 19.34 2.12 -13.61
CA SER A 763 20.59 1.36 -13.73
C SER A 763 20.71 0.67 -15.09
N HIS A 764 21.94 0.54 -15.60
CA HIS A 764 22.22 -0.13 -16.87
C HIS A 764 21.58 -1.53 -16.94
N GLN A 765 21.58 -2.26 -15.84
CA GLN A 765 20.89 -3.56 -15.73
C GLN A 765 19.36 -3.45 -15.88
N LYS A 766 18.70 -2.53 -15.16
CA LYS A 766 17.25 -2.34 -15.26
C LYS A 766 16.85 -1.86 -16.65
N PHE A 767 17.66 -0.98 -17.26
CA PHE A 767 17.42 -0.44 -18.60
C PHE A 767 17.56 -1.52 -19.68
N ALA A 768 18.68 -2.26 -19.68
CA ALA A 768 18.91 -3.39 -20.58
C ALA A 768 17.84 -4.49 -20.44
N GLN A 769 17.41 -4.84 -19.22
CA GLN A 769 16.33 -5.81 -19.02
C GLN A 769 14.97 -5.31 -19.52
N ARG A 770 14.68 -4.01 -19.37
CA ARG A 770 13.37 -3.42 -19.72
C ARG A 770 13.19 -3.18 -21.21
N TYR A 771 14.26 -2.79 -21.91
CA TYR A 771 14.21 -2.36 -23.31
C TYR A 771 15.10 -3.17 -24.25
N GLY A 772 15.98 -4.07 -23.75
CA GLY A 772 16.91 -4.84 -24.57
C GLY A 772 16.24 -5.76 -25.59
N PHE A 773 14.99 -6.16 -25.37
CA PHE A 773 14.20 -6.92 -26.35
C PHE A 773 13.74 -6.09 -27.57
N LEU A 774 13.96 -4.77 -27.56
CA LEU A 774 13.78 -3.89 -28.72
C LEU A 774 15.01 -3.85 -29.64
N LEU A 775 16.15 -4.43 -29.20
CA LEU A 775 17.32 -4.65 -30.03
C LEU A 775 17.23 -5.96 -30.81
N LEU A 776 17.98 -6.05 -31.90
CA LEU A 776 18.26 -7.30 -32.58
C LEU A 776 19.10 -8.24 -31.69
N GLU A 777 18.82 -9.54 -31.81
CA GLU A 777 19.29 -10.61 -30.91
C GLU A 777 20.82 -10.72 -30.81
N SER A 778 21.56 -10.23 -31.80
CA SER A 778 23.04 -10.20 -31.83
C SER A 778 23.68 -9.18 -30.88
N ILE A 779 22.93 -8.19 -30.37
CA ILE A 779 23.45 -7.14 -29.48
C ILE A 779 23.06 -7.40 -28.02
N ALA A 780 21.92 -8.07 -27.78
CA ALA A 780 21.39 -8.35 -26.45
C ALA A 780 22.27 -9.27 -25.56
N ALA A 781 23.28 -9.93 -26.15
CA ALA A 781 24.24 -10.78 -25.45
C ALA A 781 25.45 -10.02 -24.85
N LYS A 782 25.50 -8.68 -24.96
CA LYS A 782 26.57 -7.85 -24.40
C LYS A 782 26.29 -7.47 -22.94
N ASP A 783 27.27 -6.83 -22.31
CA ASP A 783 27.12 -6.27 -20.97
C ASP A 783 26.00 -5.20 -20.91
N PRO A 784 25.39 -4.95 -19.73
CA PRO A 784 24.23 -4.06 -19.64
C PRO A 784 24.51 -2.60 -20.03
N LEU A 785 25.73 -2.11 -19.89
CA LEU A 785 26.11 -0.76 -20.31
C LEU A 785 26.14 -0.67 -21.83
N SER A 786 26.82 -1.60 -22.51
CA SER A 786 26.82 -1.71 -23.98
C SER A 786 25.41 -1.86 -24.56
N VAL A 787 24.56 -2.68 -23.95
CA VAL A 787 23.15 -2.83 -24.37
C VAL A 787 22.38 -1.52 -24.20
N SER A 788 22.58 -0.82 -23.07
CA SER A 788 21.92 0.46 -22.79
C SER A 788 22.34 1.54 -23.80
N VAL A 789 23.63 1.69 -24.08
CA VAL A 789 24.16 2.61 -25.09
C VAL A 789 23.68 2.27 -26.51
N ALA A 790 23.61 0.98 -26.87
CA ALA A 790 23.09 0.56 -28.17
C ALA A 790 21.61 0.95 -28.38
N ILE A 791 20.78 0.89 -27.34
CA ILE A 791 19.38 1.33 -27.40
C ILE A 791 19.29 2.85 -27.60
N LEU A 792 20.11 3.63 -26.89
CA LEU A 792 20.13 5.10 -27.03
C LEU A 792 20.42 5.51 -28.49
N HIS A 793 21.40 4.85 -29.12
CA HIS A 793 21.72 5.08 -30.53
C HIS A 793 20.64 4.57 -31.49
N GLN A 794 20.11 3.36 -31.30
CA GLN A 794 19.08 2.80 -32.21
C GLN A 794 17.80 3.67 -32.24
N PHE A 795 17.47 4.32 -31.12
CA PHE A 795 16.31 5.19 -31.00
C PHE A 795 16.63 6.70 -31.18
N ASN A 796 17.84 7.04 -31.62
CA ASN A 796 18.29 8.41 -31.91
C ASN A 796 18.00 9.43 -30.79
N ILE A 797 18.18 9.05 -29.52
CA ILE A 797 18.07 10.00 -28.41
C ILE A 797 19.29 10.93 -28.46
N LEU A 798 19.07 12.24 -28.42
CA LEU A 798 20.15 13.24 -28.54
C LEU A 798 21.11 13.18 -27.33
N PRO A 799 22.44 13.29 -27.52
CA PRO A 799 23.41 13.27 -26.40
C PRO A 799 23.19 14.35 -25.33
N GLU A 800 22.57 15.49 -25.67
CA GLU A 800 22.24 16.57 -24.71
C GLU A 800 21.07 16.22 -23.77
N MET A 801 20.31 15.17 -24.13
CA MET A 801 19.08 14.75 -23.47
C MET A 801 19.28 13.58 -22.50
N TYR A 802 20.46 12.97 -22.48
CA TYR A 802 20.83 11.92 -21.53
C TYR A 802 22.27 12.09 -21.03
N GLN A 803 22.59 11.44 -19.92
CA GLN A 803 23.95 11.27 -19.43
C GLN A 803 24.19 9.80 -19.06
N VAL A 804 25.41 9.33 -19.30
CA VAL A 804 25.84 7.95 -19.03
C VAL A 804 26.78 7.97 -17.82
N GLY A 805 26.24 7.67 -16.65
CA GLY A 805 27.04 7.49 -15.44
C GLY A 805 27.60 6.08 -15.33
N TYR A 806 28.49 5.87 -14.35
CA TYR A 806 29.16 4.59 -14.12
C TYR A 806 28.19 3.42 -13.87
N THR A 807 27.06 3.65 -13.21
CA THR A 807 26.09 2.60 -12.84
C THR A 807 24.69 2.80 -13.43
N LYS A 808 24.35 4.02 -13.85
CA LYS A 808 23.01 4.41 -14.31
C LYS A 808 23.03 5.25 -15.58
N LEU A 809 21.91 5.18 -16.30
CA LEU A 809 21.51 6.19 -17.28
C LEU A 809 20.62 7.23 -16.63
N PHE A 810 20.83 8.48 -17.06
CA PHE A 810 20.14 9.66 -16.59
C PHE A 810 19.52 10.36 -17.80
N PHE A 811 18.25 10.74 -17.72
CA PHE A 811 17.50 11.33 -18.82
C PHE A 811 16.82 12.62 -18.38
N ARG A 812 16.77 13.59 -19.29
CA ARG A 812 15.85 14.73 -19.18
C ARG A 812 14.40 14.24 -19.30
N THR A 813 13.46 15.10 -18.90
CA THR A 813 12.03 14.79 -18.94
C THR A 813 11.55 14.42 -20.36
N GLY A 814 10.63 13.47 -20.45
CA GLY A 814 9.97 13.05 -21.70
C GLY A 814 10.74 12.07 -22.60
N GLN A 815 12.07 11.93 -22.44
CA GLN A 815 12.92 11.20 -23.39
C GLN A 815 12.63 9.70 -23.47
N ILE A 816 12.19 9.09 -22.37
CA ILE A 816 11.81 7.66 -22.33
C ILE A 816 10.45 7.39 -23.01
N GLY A 817 9.63 8.42 -23.30
CA GLY A 817 8.29 8.23 -23.87
C GLY A 817 8.27 7.40 -25.15
N VAL A 818 9.17 7.69 -26.10
CA VAL A 818 9.28 6.96 -27.38
C VAL A 818 9.67 5.49 -27.17
N LEU A 819 10.53 5.21 -26.19
CA LEU A 819 10.94 3.85 -25.83
C LEU A 819 9.77 3.07 -25.22
N GLU A 820 9.00 3.68 -24.30
CA GLU A 820 7.82 3.05 -23.70
C GLU A 820 6.67 2.86 -24.70
N ASP A 821 6.41 3.82 -25.58
CA ASP A 821 5.40 3.66 -26.64
C ASP A 821 5.76 2.51 -27.58
N THR A 822 7.03 2.42 -27.99
CA THR A 822 7.51 1.30 -28.80
C THR A 822 7.39 -0.02 -28.04
N ARG A 823 7.82 -0.04 -26.77
CA ARG A 823 7.70 -1.20 -25.87
C ARG A 823 6.23 -1.65 -25.74
N ASN A 824 5.31 -0.74 -25.53
CA ASN A 824 3.87 -1.02 -25.38
C ASN A 824 3.24 -1.51 -26.69
N ARG A 825 3.63 -0.96 -27.84
CA ARG A 825 3.21 -1.47 -29.17
C ARG A 825 3.71 -2.90 -29.41
N THR A 826 4.97 -3.20 -29.09
CA THR A 826 5.51 -4.57 -29.20
C THR A 826 4.81 -5.53 -28.24
N LEU A 827 4.52 -5.09 -27.01
CA LEU A 827 3.78 -5.89 -26.02
C LEU A 827 2.31 -6.13 -26.39
N HIS A 828 1.68 -5.31 -27.24
CA HIS A 828 0.35 -5.63 -27.80
C HIS A 828 0.34 -6.92 -28.62
N GLY A 829 1.50 -7.44 -29.05
CA GLY A 829 1.64 -8.79 -29.58
C GLY A 829 1.10 -9.90 -28.65
N ILE A 830 0.95 -9.64 -27.35
CA ILE A 830 0.30 -10.55 -26.38
C ILE A 830 -1.14 -10.90 -26.77
N LEU A 831 -1.84 -10.03 -27.50
CA LEU A 831 -3.19 -10.30 -28.01
C LEU A 831 -3.23 -11.56 -28.91
N ARG A 832 -2.14 -11.84 -29.65
CA ARG A 832 -1.99 -13.05 -30.46
C ARG A 832 -1.80 -14.30 -29.60
N LEU A 833 -1.09 -14.19 -28.48
CA LEU A 833 -0.96 -15.30 -27.52
C LEU A 833 -2.28 -15.57 -26.80
N GLN A 834 -3.00 -14.51 -26.41
CA GLN A 834 -4.33 -14.61 -25.81
C GLN A 834 -5.37 -15.21 -26.78
N SER A 835 -5.36 -14.84 -28.07
CA SER A 835 -6.27 -15.41 -29.06
C SER A 835 -5.96 -16.89 -29.34
N CYS A 836 -4.68 -17.26 -29.44
CA CYS A 836 -4.25 -18.66 -29.52
C CYS A 836 -4.70 -19.47 -28.29
N PHE A 837 -4.53 -18.93 -27.07
CA PHE A 837 -4.93 -19.60 -25.83
C PHE A 837 -6.46 -19.75 -25.70
N ARG A 838 -7.23 -18.66 -25.92
CA ARG A 838 -8.71 -18.69 -25.94
C ARG A 838 -9.22 -19.66 -27.01
N GLY A 839 -8.61 -19.67 -28.20
CA GLY A 839 -8.93 -20.60 -29.27
C GLY A 839 -8.61 -22.06 -28.91
N HIS A 840 -7.50 -22.33 -28.22
CA HIS A 840 -7.18 -23.67 -27.70
C HIS A 840 -8.22 -24.11 -26.65
N GLN A 841 -8.53 -23.25 -25.67
CA GLN A 841 -9.53 -23.54 -24.63
C GLN A 841 -10.92 -23.81 -25.24
N ALA A 842 -11.34 -23.03 -26.24
CA ALA A 842 -12.59 -23.24 -26.96
C ALA A 842 -12.60 -24.59 -27.73
N ARG A 843 -11.50 -24.94 -28.40
CA ARG A 843 -11.38 -26.24 -29.10
C ARG A 843 -11.42 -27.43 -28.13
N CYS A 844 -10.78 -27.33 -26.96
CA CYS A 844 -10.86 -28.37 -25.92
C CYS A 844 -12.29 -28.53 -25.41
N ARG A 845 -12.95 -27.44 -24.98
CA ARG A 845 -14.37 -27.46 -24.56
C ARG A 845 -15.30 -28.06 -25.62
N LEU A 846 -15.10 -27.72 -26.90
CA LEU A 846 -15.89 -28.29 -28.00
C LEU A 846 -15.62 -29.80 -28.20
N LYS A 847 -14.38 -30.26 -28.01
CA LYS A 847 -14.02 -31.68 -28.07
C LYS A 847 -14.70 -32.46 -26.93
N ASP A 848 -14.66 -31.92 -25.72
CA ASP A 848 -15.28 -32.52 -24.54
C ASP A 848 -16.80 -32.59 -24.68
N LEU A 849 -17.43 -31.50 -25.15
CA LEU A 849 -18.87 -31.45 -25.43
C LEU A 849 -19.28 -32.47 -26.52
N LYS A 850 -18.51 -32.56 -27.62
CA LYS A 850 -18.75 -33.57 -28.67
C LYS A 850 -18.58 -35.00 -28.14
N GLY A 851 -17.63 -35.24 -27.23
CA GLY A 851 -17.47 -36.49 -26.52
C GLY A 851 -18.73 -36.84 -25.71
N GLY A 852 -19.19 -35.93 -24.85
CA GLY A 852 -20.41 -36.09 -24.06
C GLY A 852 -21.66 -36.35 -24.90
N ILE A 853 -21.86 -35.59 -25.98
CA ILE A 853 -22.98 -35.79 -26.93
C ILE A 853 -22.90 -37.18 -27.58
N THR A 854 -21.72 -37.62 -28.01
CA THR A 854 -21.54 -38.93 -28.66
C THR A 854 -21.85 -40.08 -27.70
N VAL A 855 -21.42 -39.95 -26.43
CA VAL A 855 -21.75 -40.91 -25.37
C VAL A 855 -23.26 -40.93 -25.08
N LEU A 856 -23.90 -39.78 -24.93
CA LEU A 856 -25.36 -39.72 -24.71
C LEU A 856 -26.14 -40.34 -25.88
N GLN A 857 -25.73 -40.05 -27.12
CA GLN A 857 -26.34 -40.63 -28.32
C GLN A 857 -26.15 -42.15 -28.40
N SER A 858 -25.00 -42.69 -27.99
CA SER A 858 -24.78 -44.14 -28.00
C SER A 858 -25.63 -44.84 -26.93
N PHE A 859 -25.78 -44.26 -25.74
CA PHE A 859 -26.70 -44.76 -24.71
C PHE A 859 -28.16 -44.76 -25.18
N VAL A 860 -28.65 -43.66 -25.77
CA VAL A 860 -30.04 -43.56 -26.25
C VAL A 860 -30.32 -44.55 -27.39
N ARG A 861 -29.39 -44.68 -28.36
CA ARG A 861 -29.50 -45.65 -29.45
C ARG A 861 -29.47 -47.09 -28.93
N GLY A 862 -28.54 -47.40 -28.03
CA GLY A 862 -28.45 -48.73 -27.39
C GLY A 862 -29.71 -49.09 -26.61
N GLU A 863 -30.26 -48.14 -25.85
CA GLU A 863 -31.49 -48.37 -25.08
C GLU A 863 -32.70 -48.63 -25.97
N LYS A 864 -32.83 -47.90 -27.09
CA LYS A 864 -33.88 -48.18 -28.08
C LYS A 864 -33.79 -49.62 -28.61
N ILE A 865 -32.61 -50.03 -29.08
CA ILE A 865 -32.40 -51.39 -29.63
C ILE A 865 -32.64 -52.46 -28.56
N ARG A 866 -32.25 -52.24 -27.30
CA ARG A 866 -32.55 -53.17 -26.20
C ARG A 866 -34.06 -53.33 -25.95
N LYS A 867 -34.84 -52.25 -26.01
CA LYS A 867 -36.31 -52.30 -25.89
C LYS A 867 -36.94 -53.03 -27.07
N ASP A 868 -36.55 -52.69 -28.30
CA ASP A 868 -37.06 -53.32 -29.53
C ASP A 868 -36.74 -54.83 -29.55
N TYR A 869 -35.53 -55.23 -29.15
CA TYR A 869 -35.14 -56.64 -29.04
C TYR A 869 -35.87 -57.38 -27.92
N ALA A 870 -36.09 -56.76 -26.75
CA ALA A 870 -36.85 -57.36 -25.66
C ALA A 870 -38.30 -57.64 -26.06
N GLU A 871 -38.93 -56.73 -26.82
CA GLU A 871 -40.27 -56.91 -27.37
C GLU A 871 -40.31 -57.99 -28.46
N LEU A 872 -39.34 -58.02 -29.38
CA LEU A 872 -39.20 -59.09 -30.36
C LEU A 872 -39.05 -60.46 -29.70
N LEU A 873 -38.23 -60.56 -28.64
CA LEU A 873 -37.99 -61.80 -27.90
C LEU A 873 -39.26 -62.28 -27.18
N ARG A 874 -40.06 -61.36 -26.60
CA ARG A 874 -41.39 -61.69 -26.03
C ARG A 874 -42.32 -62.25 -27.11
N ARG A 875 -42.43 -61.59 -28.27
CA ARG A 875 -43.26 -62.04 -29.39
C ARG A 875 -42.81 -63.41 -29.92
N HIS A 876 -41.51 -63.63 -30.03
CA HIS A 876 -40.98 -64.92 -30.47
C HIS A 876 -41.32 -66.03 -29.48
N ARG A 877 -41.13 -65.82 -28.17
CA ARG A 877 -41.52 -66.79 -27.12
C ARG A 877 -43.00 -67.10 -27.15
N ALA A 878 -43.86 -66.08 -27.19
CA ALA A 878 -45.31 -66.26 -27.30
C ALA A 878 -45.70 -67.06 -28.56
N CYS A 879 -45.05 -66.77 -29.70
CA CYS A 879 -45.26 -67.51 -30.95
C CYS A 879 -44.81 -68.97 -30.83
N THR A 880 -43.63 -69.26 -30.27
CA THR A 880 -43.16 -70.65 -30.07
C THR A 880 -44.06 -71.43 -29.13
N ASP A 881 -44.55 -70.80 -28.06
CA ASP A 881 -45.44 -71.44 -27.09
C ASP A 881 -46.79 -71.80 -27.75
N ILE A 882 -47.43 -70.82 -28.43
CA ILE A 882 -48.67 -71.04 -29.19
C ILE A 882 -48.48 -72.14 -30.25
N GLN A 883 -47.42 -72.08 -31.05
CA GLN A 883 -47.12 -73.09 -32.06
C GLN A 883 -46.91 -74.48 -31.43
N SER A 884 -46.24 -74.58 -30.28
CA SER A 884 -46.03 -75.85 -29.59
C SER A 884 -47.35 -76.46 -29.12
N HIS A 885 -48.25 -75.64 -28.55
CA HIS A 885 -49.58 -76.06 -28.12
C HIS A 885 -50.46 -76.50 -29.30
N VAL A 886 -50.44 -75.77 -30.42
CA VAL A 886 -51.18 -76.12 -31.64
C VAL A 886 -50.64 -77.42 -32.25
N LYS A 887 -49.32 -77.55 -32.45
CA LYS A 887 -48.69 -78.78 -32.96
C LYS A 887 -49.01 -79.98 -32.07
N ARG A 888 -48.92 -79.83 -30.75
CA ARG A 888 -49.31 -80.87 -29.76
C ARG A 888 -50.79 -81.26 -29.91
N ARG A 889 -51.69 -80.30 -30.12
CA ARG A 889 -53.14 -80.56 -30.30
C ARG A 889 -53.45 -81.27 -31.62
N ILE A 890 -52.79 -80.89 -32.72
CA ILE A 890 -52.94 -81.56 -34.03
C ILE A 890 -52.39 -82.99 -33.96
N ALA A 891 -51.17 -83.18 -33.45
CA ALA A 891 -50.56 -84.50 -33.31
C ALA A 891 -51.41 -85.42 -32.42
N LYS A 892 -51.94 -84.92 -31.29
CA LYS A 892 -52.84 -85.69 -30.42
C LYS A 892 -54.15 -86.08 -31.12
N ARG A 893 -54.72 -85.22 -31.97
CA ARG A 893 -55.89 -85.54 -32.80
C ARG A 893 -55.58 -86.60 -33.86
N GLN A 894 -54.49 -86.44 -34.62
CA GLN A 894 -54.08 -87.41 -35.64
C GLN A 894 -53.74 -88.78 -35.05
N TYR A 895 -53.02 -88.82 -33.92
CA TYR A 895 -52.73 -90.07 -33.23
C TYR A 895 -54.01 -90.74 -32.74
N LYS A 896 -54.94 -89.98 -32.14
CA LYS A 896 -56.25 -90.52 -31.74
C LYS A 896 -57.03 -91.07 -32.94
N ALA A 897 -57.12 -90.34 -34.05
CA ALA A 897 -57.78 -90.82 -35.26
C ALA A 897 -57.14 -92.10 -35.83
N LYS A 898 -55.80 -92.22 -35.80
CA LYS A 898 -55.11 -93.46 -36.19
C LYS A 898 -55.39 -94.62 -35.25
N VAL A 899 -55.41 -94.40 -33.93
CA VAL A 899 -55.77 -95.42 -32.94
C VAL A 899 -57.22 -95.87 -33.14
N ASP A 900 -58.15 -94.93 -33.25
CA ASP A 900 -59.57 -95.20 -33.46
C ASP A 900 -59.79 -95.99 -34.78
N ALA A 901 -59.10 -95.60 -35.88
CA ALA A 901 -59.13 -96.35 -37.14
C ALA A 901 -58.44 -97.72 -37.09
N SER A 902 -57.34 -97.87 -36.33
CA SER A 902 -56.69 -99.17 -36.12
C SER A 902 -57.58 -100.13 -35.33
N ILE A 903 -58.38 -99.63 -34.37
CA ILE A 903 -59.36 -100.43 -33.64
C ILE A 903 -60.43 -100.97 -34.61
N VAL A 904 -60.93 -100.13 -35.54
CA VAL A 904 -61.87 -100.55 -36.59
C VAL A 904 -61.24 -101.51 -37.62
N LEU A 905 -60.00 -101.29 -38.03
CA LEU A 905 -59.32 -102.20 -38.96
C LEU A 905 -59.01 -103.55 -38.31
N GLN A 906 -58.62 -103.56 -37.02
CA GLN A 906 -58.40 -104.80 -36.27
C GLN A 906 -59.71 -105.59 -36.07
N SER A 907 -60.85 -104.93 -35.83
CA SER A 907 -62.14 -105.64 -35.76
C SER A 907 -62.55 -106.23 -37.12
N ALA A 908 -62.33 -105.50 -38.22
CA ALA A 908 -62.59 -105.99 -39.57
C ALA A 908 -61.65 -107.15 -39.99
N ILE A 909 -60.34 -107.03 -39.75
CA ILE A 909 -59.36 -108.09 -40.06
C ILE A 909 -59.61 -109.34 -39.22
N ARG A 910 -59.94 -109.20 -37.92
CA ARG A 910 -60.35 -110.36 -37.10
C ARG A 910 -61.60 -111.05 -37.67
N GLY A 911 -62.51 -110.31 -38.30
CA GLY A 911 -63.64 -110.87 -39.04
C GLY A 911 -63.26 -111.56 -40.37
N GLU A 912 -62.24 -111.08 -41.07
CA GLU A 912 -61.83 -111.61 -42.39
C GLU A 912 -60.85 -112.79 -42.29
N LEU A 913 -59.96 -112.81 -41.30
CA LEU A 913 -59.03 -113.92 -41.05
C LEU A 913 -59.79 -115.22 -40.73
N VAL A 914 -60.93 -115.10 -40.05
CA VAL A 914 -61.88 -116.22 -39.83
C VAL A 914 -62.49 -116.72 -41.15
N ARG A 915 -62.70 -115.84 -42.14
CA ARG A 915 -63.28 -116.20 -43.45
C ARG A 915 -62.26 -116.75 -44.46
N ARG A 916 -60.97 -116.39 -44.35
CA ARG A 916 -59.91 -116.84 -45.27
C ARG A 916 -59.23 -118.16 -44.93
N CYS A 917 -59.42 -118.72 -43.73
CA CYS A 917 -58.88 -120.05 -43.37
C CYS A 917 -59.53 -121.23 -44.13
N ALA A 918 -60.27 -120.98 -45.22
CA ALA A 918 -61.08 -121.95 -45.94
C ALA A 918 -60.67 -122.15 -47.42
N GLY A 919 -59.61 -121.50 -47.92
CA GLY A 919 -59.27 -121.53 -49.36
C GLY A 919 -57.76 -121.52 -49.69
N ASP A 920 -57.35 -122.59 -50.36
CA ASP A 920 -56.13 -122.84 -51.16
C ASP A 920 -54.74 -123.08 -50.52
N ILE A 921 -54.07 -124.04 -51.17
CA ILE A 921 -52.92 -124.85 -50.73
C ILE A 921 -51.82 -124.81 -51.80
N GLY A 922 -50.54 -124.81 -51.41
CA GLY A 922 -49.37 -124.83 -52.32
C GLY A 922 -48.30 -123.80 -51.96
N TRP A 923 -47.52 -123.91 -50.87
CA TRP A 923 -46.40 -124.86 -50.65
C TRP A 923 -45.38 -124.88 -51.80
N LEU A 924 -44.06 -124.78 -51.61
CA LEU A 924 -43.19 -124.50 -50.44
C LEU A 924 -41.81 -124.09 -51.03
N LYS A 925 -40.94 -123.22 -50.50
CA LYS A 925 -40.36 -122.98 -49.15
C LYS A 925 -39.82 -121.53 -49.09
N SER A 926 -39.22 -120.96 -48.02
CA SER A 926 -39.32 -121.08 -46.55
C SER A 926 -37.98 -120.58 -45.95
N GLY A 927 -38.02 -119.65 -44.99
CA GLY A 927 -36.87 -119.25 -44.15
C GLY A 927 -36.57 -117.74 -44.16
N GLY A 928 -36.81 -116.98 -43.08
CA GLY A 928 -37.45 -117.34 -41.82
C GLY A 928 -37.77 -116.11 -40.95
N PHE A 929 -38.90 -116.16 -40.24
CA PHE A 929 -39.17 -115.34 -39.04
C PHE A 929 -38.15 -115.69 -37.92
N LYS A 930 -37.94 -114.96 -36.81
CA LYS A 930 -38.87 -114.27 -35.89
C LYS A 930 -38.02 -113.50 -34.84
N GLY A 931 -38.56 -112.50 -34.14
CA GLY A 931 -37.83 -111.90 -33.01
C GLY A 931 -38.40 -110.57 -32.50
N ASN A 932 -39.51 -110.63 -31.79
CA ASN A 932 -40.11 -109.49 -31.09
C ASN A 932 -39.51 -109.32 -29.67
N GLU A 933 -39.80 -108.17 -29.05
CA GLU A 933 -39.79 -107.89 -27.59
C GLU A 933 -38.40 -107.66 -26.93
N SER A 934 -38.21 -106.74 -25.98
CA SER A 934 -39.14 -106.00 -25.10
C SER A 934 -38.75 -104.52 -24.91
N LYS A 935 -39.69 -103.69 -24.42
CA LYS A 935 -39.37 -102.35 -23.88
C LYS A 935 -38.93 -102.49 -22.43
N GLU A 936 -37.81 -101.88 -22.06
CA GLU A 936 -37.53 -101.50 -20.68
C GLU A 936 -37.16 -100.01 -20.59
N VAL A 937 -37.48 -99.39 -19.45
CA VAL A 937 -37.54 -97.93 -19.30
C VAL A 937 -36.16 -97.35 -19.04
N LEU A 938 -35.40 -97.15 -20.12
CA LEU A 938 -34.12 -96.45 -20.02
C LEU A 938 -34.35 -94.94 -19.80
N VAL A 939 -34.15 -94.49 -18.55
CA VAL A 939 -33.99 -93.08 -18.20
C VAL A 939 -32.88 -92.51 -19.08
N LYS A 940 -33.25 -91.72 -20.09
CA LYS A 940 -32.30 -91.27 -21.12
C LYS A 940 -31.16 -90.51 -20.46
N ALA A 941 -29.94 -91.04 -20.61
CA ALA A 941 -28.70 -90.40 -20.20
C ALA A 941 -28.64 -88.93 -20.62
N SER A 942 -29.24 -88.56 -21.76
CA SER A 942 -29.33 -87.17 -22.25
C SER A 942 -29.88 -86.15 -21.23
N VAL A 943 -30.77 -86.52 -20.30
CA VAL A 943 -31.30 -85.56 -19.29
C VAL A 943 -30.32 -85.37 -18.13
N LEU A 944 -29.70 -86.46 -17.66
CA LEU A 944 -28.62 -86.39 -16.67
C LEU A 944 -27.38 -85.68 -17.23
N SER A 945 -27.01 -85.96 -18.49
CA SER A 945 -25.91 -85.28 -19.19
C SER A 945 -26.21 -83.81 -19.48
N GLU A 946 -27.46 -83.42 -19.75
CA GLU A 946 -27.85 -82.01 -19.92
C GLU A 946 -27.84 -81.26 -18.58
N LEU A 947 -28.24 -81.90 -17.48
CA LEU A 947 -28.11 -81.34 -16.13
C LEU A 947 -26.64 -81.23 -15.69
N GLN A 948 -25.83 -82.29 -15.87
CA GLN A 948 -24.38 -82.23 -15.63
C GLN A 948 -23.70 -81.14 -16.49
N ARG A 949 -24.07 -81.01 -17.77
CA ARG A 949 -23.54 -79.96 -18.66
C ARG A 949 -23.93 -78.56 -18.18
N ARG A 950 -25.11 -78.36 -17.59
CA ARG A 950 -25.51 -77.06 -17.01
C ARG A 950 -24.79 -76.77 -15.71
N VAL A 951 -24.66 -77.76 -14.81
CA VAL A 951 -23.89 -77.67 -13.57
C VAL A 951 -22.42 -77.34 -13.88
N LEU A 952 -21.77 -78.10 -14.76
CA LEU A 952 -20.40 -77.84 -15.22
C LEU A 952 -20.24 -76.45 -15.87
N LYS A 953 -21.26 -75.95 -16.59
CA LYS A 953 -21.23 -74.60 -17.17
C LYS A 953 -21.38 -73.50 -16.12
N SER A 954 -22.18 -73.70 -15.07
CA SER A 954 -22.24 -72.78 -13.93
C SER A 954 -20.98 -72.84 -13.07
N GLU A 955 -20.38 -74.02 -12.86
CA GLU A 955 -19.11 -74.20 -12.14
C GLU A 955 -17.93 -73.59 -12.90
N ALA A 956 -17.94 -73.64 -14.24
CA ALA A 956 -16.95 -72.96 -15.06
C ALA A 956 -17.11 -71.43 -15.00
N ALA A 957 -18.34 -70.92 -15.11
CA ALA A 957 -18.61 -69.48 -15.00
C ALA A 957 -18.37 -68.92 -13.58
N LEU A 958 -18.55 -69.75 -12.54
CA LEU A 958 -18.20 -69.39 -11.17
C LEU A 958 -16.68 -69.30 -11.00
N ARG A 959 -15.93 -70.30 -11.50
CA ARG A 959 -14.45 -70.26 -11.49
C ARG A 959 -13.88 -69.08 -12.26
N GLU A 960 -14.42 -68.74 -13.44
CA GLU A 960 -14.01 -67.56 -14.20
C GLU A 960 -14.22 -66.25 -13.38
N LYS A 961 -15.28 -66.19 -12.55
CA LYS A 961 -15.55 -65.05 -11.67
C LYS A 961 -14.73 -65.06 -10.37
N GLU A 962 -14.33 -66.22 -9.88
CA GLU A 962 -13.38 -66.36 -8.77
C GLU A 962 -11.97 -65.96 -9.22
N GLU A 963 -11.54 -66.40 -10.41
CA GLU A 963 -10.29 -65.98 -11.06
C GLU A 963 -10.25 -64.46 -11.33
N GLU A 964 -11.34 -63.85 -11.84
CA GLU A 964 -11.46 -62.39 -11.93
C GLU A 964 -11.35 -61.71 -10.54
N ASN A 965 -11.96 -62.28 -9.50
CA ASN A 965 -11.89 -61.73 -8.14
C ASN A 965 -10.46 -61.79 -7.58
N ASP A 966 -9.76 -62.90 -7.79
CA ASP A 966 -8.39 -63.09 -7.34
C ASP A 966 -7.41 -62.20 -8.13
N ILE A 967 -7.62 -62.00 -9.43
CA ILE A 967 -6.87 -61.00 -10.22
C ILE A 967 -7.15 -59.58 -9.71
N LEU A 968 -8.39 -59.24 -9.35
CA LEU A 968 -8.73 -57.94 -8.78
C LEU A 968 -8.12 -57.76 -7.38
N ARG A 969 -8.13 -58.79 -6.54
CA ARG A 969 -7.47 -58.80 -5.21
C ARG A 969 -5.96 -58.67 -5.34
N GLN A 970 -5.32 -59.38 -6.28
CA GLN A 970 -3.90 -59.21 -6.60
C GLN A 970 -3.60 -57.79 -7.09
N ARG A 971 -4.44 -57.20 -7.93
CA ARG A 971 -4.28 -55.79 -8.33
C ARG A 971 -4.40 -54.83 -7.15
N LEU A 972 -5.35 -55.04 -6.25
CA LEU A 972 -5.54 -54.23 -5.05
C LEU A 972 -4.32 -54.35 -4.12
N GLN A 973 -3.83 -55.58 -3.89
CA GLN A 973 -2.61 -55.85 -3.14
C GLN A 973 -1.35 -55.27 -3.82
N GLN A 974 -1.28 -55.25 -5.16
CA GLN A 974 -0.23 -54.55 -5.89
C GLN A 974 -0.30 -53.03 -5.74
N TYR A 975 -1.50 -52.44 -5.64
CA TYR A 975 -1.68 -51.03 -5.34
C TYR A 975 -1.27 -50.69 -3.90
N ASP A 976 -1.68 -51.49 -2.90
CA ASP A 976 -1.28 -51.31 -1.50
C ASP A 976 0.23 -51.50 -1.30
N ASN A 977 0.83 -52.51 -1.94
CA ASN A 977 2.29 -52.71 -1.90
C ASN A 977 3.03 -51.53 -2.56
N ARG A 978 2.54 -51.02 -3.71
CA ARG A 978 3.09 -49.80 -4.33
C ARG A 978 2.92 -48.58 -3.43
N TRP A 979 1.78 -48.44 -2.75
CA TRP A 979 1.52 -47.32 -1.84
C TRP A 979 2.48 -47.36 -0.64
N SER A 980 2.65 -48.52 -0.01
CA SER A 980 3.61 -48.75 1.07
C SER A 980 5.07 -48.51 0.63
N GLU A 981 5.44 -48.93 -0.59
CA GLU A 981 6.73 -48.58 -1.20
C GLU A 981 6.89 -47.06 -1.43
N TYR A 982 5.82 -46.34 -1.80
CA TYR A 982 5.88 -44.88 -1.94
C TYR A 982 5.97 -44.18 -0.59
N GLU A 983 5.24 -44.64 0.42
CA GLU A 983 5.27 -44.07 1.77
C GLU A 983 6.65 -44.26 2.42
N THR A 984 7.24 -45.45 2.29
CA THR A 984 8.61 -45.73 2.75
C THR A 984 9.67 -44.95 1.97
N LYS A 985 9.49 -44.74 0.65
CA LYS A 985 10.34 -43.84 -0.16
C LYS A 985 10.19 -42.36 0.25
N MET A 986 9.01 -41.92 0.66
CA MET A 986 8.80 -40.55 1.18
C MET A 986 9.44 -40.37 2.56
N LYS A 987 9.16 -41.27 3.51
CA LYS A 987 9.75 -41.24 4.87
C LYS A 987 11.28 -41.32 4.84
N SER A 988 11.86 -42.16 3.99
CA SER A 988 13.32 -42.21 3.82
C SER A 988 13.90 -40.95 3.15
N MET A 989 13.19 -40.31 2.21
CA MET A 989 13.60 -39.02 1.64
C MET A 989 13.57 -37.91 2.70
N GLU A 990 12.52 -37.86 3.50
CA GLU A 990 12.36 -36.92 4.61
C GLU A 990 13.46 -37.10 5.67
N GLU A 991 13.76 -38.34 6.05
CA GLU A 991 14.90 -38.66 6.92
C GLU A 991 16.24 -38.18 6.34
N ILE A 992 16.46 -38.34 5.03
CA ILE A 992 17.69 -37.88 4.35
C ILE A 992 17.77 -36.35 4.39
N TRP A 993 16.67 -35.64 4.12
CA TRP A 993 16.62 -34.18 4.21
C TRP A 993 16.82 -33.70 5.66
N GLN A 994 16.19 -34.34 6.64
CA GLN A 994 16.40 -34.11 8.07
C GLN A 994 17.87 -34.30 8.47
N LYS A 995 18.51 -35.40 8.06
CA LYS A 995 19.94 -35.68 8.31
C LYS A 995 20.85 -34.63 7.65
N GLN A 996 20.55 -34.21 6.42
CA GLN A 996 21.30 -33.16 5.71
C GLN A 996 21.11 -31.76 6.34
N MET A 997 19.90 -31.42 6.77
CA MET A 997 19.61 -30.16 7.45
C MET A 997 20.37 -30.07 8.78
N ARG A 998 20.35 -31.15 9.59
CA ARG A 998 21.14 -31.23 10.83
C ARG A 998 22.64 -31.14 10.58
N SER A 999 23.15 -31.67 9.46
CA SER A 999 24.56 -31.54 9.06
C SER A 999 24.96 -30.10 8.73
N LEU A 1000 24.10 -29.36 8.01
CA LEU A 1000 24.31 -27.93 7.74
C LEU A 1000 24.19 -27.09 9.02
N GLN A 1001 23.20 -27.37 9.87
CA GLN A 1001 23.02 -26.71 11.17
C GLN A 1001 24.21 -26.95 12.11
N SER A 1002 24.74 -28.18 12.13
CA SER A 1002 25.97 -28.52 12.85
C SER A 1002 27.16 -27.73 12.30
N SER A 1003 27.34 -27.69 10.97
CA SER A 1003 28.42 -26.94 10.30
C SER A 1003 28.35 -25.43 10.63
N LEU A 1004 27.16 -24.85 10.68
CA LEU A 1004 26.92 -23.46 11.06
C LEU A 1004 27.19 -23.23 12.55
N SER A 1005 26.78 -24.16 13.42
CA SER A 1005 27.08 -24.07 14.87
C SER A 1005 28.57 -24.17 15.17
N ILE A 1006 29.32 -24.96 14.40
CA ILE A 1006 30.78 -25.05 14.48
C ILE A 1006 31.41 -23.72 14.03
N ALA A 1007 30.96 -23.15 12.90
CA ALA A 1007 31.44 -21.86 12.43
C ALA A 1007 31.17 -20.72 13.43
N LYS A 1008 30.01 -20.73 14.10
CA LYS A 1008 29.69 -19.79 15.18
C LYS A 1008 30.62 -19.95 16.40
N LYS A 1009 30.81 -21.19 16.87
CA LYS A 1009 31.70 -21.49 18.01
C LYS A 1009 33.17 -21.15 17.71
N SER A 1010 33.64 -21.30 16.47
CA SER A 1010 35.00 -20.89 16.11
C SER A 1010 35.26 -19.39 16.32
N LEU A 1011 34.30 -18.51 16.00
CA LEU A 1011 34.44 -17.08 16.32
C LEU A 1011 34.37 -16.82 17.83
N GLU A 1012 33.44 -17.46 18.54
CA GLU A 1012 33.31 -17.29 20.00
C GLU A 1012 34.59 -17.71 20.74
N VAL A 1013 35.33 -18.72 20.23
CA VAL A 1013 36.64 -19.13 20.76
C VAL A 1013 37.74 -18.13 20.42
N GLU A 1014 37.81 -17.61 19.19
CA GLU A 1014 38.80 -16.58 18.81
C GLU A 1014 38.62 -15.25 19.58
N ASP A 1015 37.37 -14.82 19.80
CA ASP A 1015 37.07 -13.65 20.65
C ASP A 1015 37.35 -13.94 22.13
N SER A 1016 37.21 -15.18 22.60
CA SER A 1016 37.59 -15.53 23.99
C SER A 1016 39.11 -15.55 24.20
N ALA A 1017 39.88 -16.07 23.23
CA ALA A 1017 41.34 -16.14 23.30
C ALA A 1017 41.98 -14.74 23.28
N ARG A 1018 41.47 -13.83 22.44
CA ARG A 1018 41.90 -12.41 22.43
C ARG A 1018 41.60 -11.66 23.74
N ASN A 1019 40.64 -12.12 24.54
CA ASN A 1019 40.32 -11.52 25.84
C ASN A 1019 41.11 -12.14 27.00
N SER A 1020 41.66 -13.37 26.86
CA SER A 1020 42.50 -14.00 27.89
C SER A 1020 43.98 -13.59 27.85
N ASP A 1021 44.51 -13.18 26.70
CA ASP A 1021 45.90 -12.70 26.57
C ASP A 1021 46.12 -11.28 27.13
N ALA A 1022 45.05 -10.58 27.55
CA ALA A 1022 45.11 -9.23 28.11
C ALA A 1022 45.17 -9.18 29.65
N SER A 1023 45.32 -10.31 30.35
CA SER A 1023 45.22 -10.37 31.82
C SER A 1023 46.31 -11.19 32.53
N VAL A 1024 47.58 -11.01 32.17
CA VAL A 1024 48.72 -11.41 33.03
C VAL A 1024 49.82 -10.35 32.99
N ASN A 1025 50.37 -10.01 34.17
CA ASN A 1025 51.48 -9.07 34.45
C ASN A 1025 51.19 -7.56 34.32
N ALA A 1026 50.92 -6.91 35.46
CA ALA A 1026 51.95 -6.11 36.16
C ALA A 1026 51.48 -5.69 37.57
N PHE A 1027 52.34 -5.87 38.57
CA PHE A 1027 52.18 -5.34 39.93
C PHE A 1027 53.12 -4.12 40.10
N SER A 1028 52.70 -3.16 40.94
CA SER A 1028 53.51 -2.15 41.68
C SER A 1028 54.47 -1.18 40.93
N ASP A 1029 54.31 0.11 41.26
CA ASP A 1029 55.31 1.21 41.40
C ASP A 1029 56.31 1.48 40.24
N ALA A 1030 56.58 2.73 39.81
CA ALA A 1030 56.73 3.95 40.61
C ALA A 1030 56.74 5.26 39.77
N THR A 1031 56.49 6.39 40.44
CA THR A 1031 57.03 7.76 40.19
C THR A 1031 56.84 8.47 38.83
N ASP A 1032 55.92 9.45 38.86
CA ASP A 1032 56.17 10.90 38.68
C ASP A 1032 56.34 11.64 37.32
N LEU A 1033 55.73 12.84 37.35
CA LEU A 1033 56.05 14.12 36.67
C LEU A 1033 55.67 14.38 35.19
N SER A 1034 54.46 14.96 35.04
CA SER A 1034 54.16 16.27 34.41
C SER A 1034 54.81 16.73 33.09
N GLY A 1035 53.96 17.19 32.16
CA GLY A 1035 54.15 18.52 31.54
C GLY A 1035 53.99 18.67 30.02
N SER A 1036 52.83 19.19 29.57
CA SER A 1036 52.57 19.91 28.29
C SER A 1036 52.74 19.17 26.95
N GLY A 1037 51.99 19.60 25.91
CA GLY A 1037 52.58 19.61 24.56
C GLY A 1037 51.78 19.21 23.31
N ASP A 1038 50.46 19.07 23.36
CA ASP A 1038 49.55 19.31 22.21
C ASP A 1038 49.52 18.35 20.97
N PHE A 1039 48.42 18.46 20.20
CA PHE A 1039 48.10 17.85 18.89
C PHE A 1039 48.24 16.32 18.65
N ARG A 1040 47.08 15.60 18.62
CA ARG A 1040 46.87 14.50 17.64
C ARG A 1040 45.45 14.42 17.05
N THR A 1041 45.46 14.12 15.76
CA THR A 1041 44.34 13.95 14.82
C THR A 1041 43.50 12.69 15.11
N HIS A 1042 42.21 12.72 14.74
CA HIS A 1042 41.34 11.53 14.81
C HIS A 1042 41.74 10.44 13.82
N GLY A 1043 42.02 9.23 14.34
CA GLY A 1043 41.92 7.96 13.61
C GLY A 1043 41.05 7.00 14.41
N ARG A 1044 39.88 6.62 13.89
CA ARG A 1044 38.90 5.78 14.61
C ARG A 1044 38.68 4.45 13.89
N THR A 1045 39.59 3.51 14.11
CA THR A 1045 39.50 2.14 13.60
C THR A 1045 38.26 1.45 14.19
N ARG A 1046 37.37 0.94 13.33
CA ARG A 1046 36.22 0.11 13.76
C ARG A 1046 36.69 -1.34 13.97
N SER A 1047 36.28 -1.95 15.08
CA SER A 1047 36.54 -3.37 15.38
C SER A 1047 35.99 -4.29 14.29
N VAL A 1048 36.83 -5.23 13.83
CA VAL A 1048 36.54 -6.16 12.72
C VAL A 1048 35.67 -7.34 13.16
N GLY A 1049 35.76 -7.79 14.43
CA GLY A 1049 35.01 -8.94 14.94
C GLY A 1049 33.48 -8.79 14.83
N VAL A 1050 32.98 -7.56 15.00
CA VAL A 1050 31.54 -7.24 14.87
C VAL A 1050 30.98 -7.55 13.48
N VAL A 1051 31.82 -7.46 12.43
CA VAL A 1051 31.39 -7.71 11.04
C VAL A 1051 31.19 -9.21 10.80
N GLY A 1052 32.11 -10.07 11.25
CA GLY A 1052 32.02 -11.53 11.09
C GLY A 1052 30.78 -12.13 11.78
N LEU A 1053 30.51 -11.70 13.02
CA LEU A 1053 29.32 -12.08 13.79
C LEU A 1053 28.00 -11.68 13.08
N SER A 1054 27.97 -10.53 12.40
CA SER A 1054 26.77 -10.07 11.67
C SER A 1054 26.44 -10.94 10.44
N VAL A 1055 27.46 -11.40 9.71
CA VAL A 1055 27.27 -12.21 8.48
C VAL A 1055 26.80 -13.64 8.82
N ILE A 1056 27.40 -14.27 9.83
CA ILE A 1056 26.99 -15.61 10.28
C ILE A 1056 25.58 -15.58 10.89
N SER A 1057 25.22 -14.52 11.64
CA SER A 1057 23.86 -14.37 12.19
C SER A 1057 22.81 -14.27 11.08
N ARG A 1058 23.09 -13.53 10.01
CA ARG A 1058 22.19 -13.41 8.84
C ARG A 1058 22.04 -14.74 8.08
N LEU A 1059 23.11 -15.52 7.94
CA LEU A 1059 23.04 -16.87 7.35
C LEU A 1059 22.22 -17.84 8.22
N ALA A 1060 22.29 -17.71 9.56
CA ALA A 1060 21.50 -18.54 10.49
C ALA A 1060 19.99 -18.23 10.40
N GLU A 1061 19.64 -16.95 10.25
CA GLU A 1061 18.25 -16.51 10.08
C GLU A 1061 17.66 -16.96 8.73
N GLU A 1062 18.41 -16.82 7.63
CA GLU A 1062 18.03 -17.34 6.30
C GLU A 1062 17.80 -18.86 6.33
N PHE A 1063 18.65 -19.60 7.04
CA PHE A 1063 18.53 -21.06 7.19
C PHE A 1063 17.25 -21.46 7.93
N GLY A 1064 16.91 -20.77 9.03
CA GLY A 1064 15.68 -21.01 9.78
C GLY A 1064 14.43 -20.81 8.93
N GLN A 1065 14.35 -19.68 8.21
CA GLN A 1065 13.22 -19.37 7.32
C GLN A 1065 13.08 -20.40 6.20
N ARG A 1066 14.17 -20.77 5.54
CA ARG A 1066 14.16 -21.74 4.42
C ARG A 1066 13.84 -23.16 4.88
N ALA A 1067 14.33 -23.59 6.04
CA ALA A 1067 14.04 -24.90 6.59
C ALA A 1067 12.54 -25.09 6.90
N GLN A 1068 11.87 -24.04 7.39
CA GLN A 1068 10.43 -24.07 7.64
C GLN A 1068 9.62 -24.21 6.33
N VAL A 1069 9.91 -23.39 5.31
CA VAL A 1069 9.20 -23.42 4.02
C VAL A 1069 9.29 -24.80 3.35
N PHE A 1070 10.46 -25.44 3.31
CA PHE A 1070 10.59 -26.79 2.75
C PHE A 1070 9.83 -27.86 3.55
N GLY A 1071 9.65 -27.67 4.86
CA GLY A 1071 8.83 -28.55 5.69
C GLY A 1071 7.34 -28.41 5.39
N ASP A 1072 6.85 -27.16 5.31
CA ASP A 1072 5.44 -26.86 5.02
C ASP A 1072 5.04 -27.31 3.60
N ASP A 1073 5.88 -27.07 2.58
CA ASP A 1073 5.66 -27.54 1.20
C ASP A 1073 5.61 -29.08 1.10
N THR A 1074 6.46 -29.78 1.87
CA THR A 1074 6.49 -31.25 1.90
C THR A 1074 5.22 -31.81 2.54
N LYS A 1075 4.76 -31.19 3.63
CA LYS A 1075 3.52 -31.56 4.32
C LYS A 1075 2.30 -31.35 3.42
N PHE A 1076 2.20 -30.21 2.74
CA PHE A 1076 1.13 -29.93 1.80
C PHE A 1076 1.04 -30.96 0.65
N LEU A 1077 2.19 -31.37 0.08
CA LEU A 1077 2.20 -32.39 -0.97
C LEU A 1077 1.77 -33.78 -0.47
N MET A 1078 1.98 -34.10 0.81
CA MET A 1078 1.48 -35.32 1.44
C MET A 1078 -0.04 -35.27 1.63
N GLU A 1079 -0.59 -34.14 2.09
CA GLU A 1079 -2.03 -33.92 2.29
C GLU A 1079 -2.84 -33.91 0.97
N VAL A 1080 -2.25 -33.39 -0.11
CA VAL A 1080 -2.83 -33.46 -1.46
C VAL A 1080 -2.79 -34.88 -2.03
N LYS A 1081 -1.70 -35.64 -1.79
CA LYS A 1081 -1.57 -37.02 -2.31
C LYS A 1081 -2.40 -38.04 -1.51
N SER A 1082 -2.67 -37.78 -0.22
CA SER A 1082 -3.54 -38.62 0.61
C SER A 1082 -5.03 -38.46 0.32
N GLY A 1083 -5.42 -37.51 -0.54
CA GLY A 1083 -6.81 -37.17 -0.82
C GLY A 1083 -7.50 -36.40 0.31
N GLN A 1084 -6.76 -35.95 1.33
CA GLN A 1084 -7.28 -35.09 2.39
C GLN A 1084 -7.53 -33.65 1.90
N VAL A 1085 -6.81 -33.23 0.85
CA VAL A 1085 -6.98 -31.93 0.18
C VAL A 1085 -7.15 -32.14 -1.32
N GLU A 1086 -8.32 -31.81 -1.86
CA GLU A 1086 -8.53 -31.78 -3.32
C GLU A 1086 -7.80 -30.57 -3.93
N ALA A 1087 -6.63 -30.81 -4.53
CA ALA A 1087 -5.90 -29.80 -5.29
C ALA A 1087 -5.61 -30.28 -6.71
N ASN A 1088 -5.77 -29.39 -7.69
CA ASN A 1088 -5.66 -29.69 -9.12
C ASN A 1088 -4.19 -29.69 -9.59
N LEU A 1089 -3.35 -30.48 -8.91
CA LEU A 1089 -1.90 -30.54 -9.02
C LEU A 1089 -1.42 -31.99 -9.21
N ASN A 1090 -0.30 -32.20 -9.90
CA ASN A 1090 0.33 -33.51 -9.99
C ASN A 1090 1.43 -33.63 -8.90
N PRO A 1091 1.19 -34.39 -7.82
CA PRO A 1091 2.11 -34.42 -6.68
C PRO A 1091 3.48 -35.01 -7.04
N GLU A 1092 3.59 -35.88 -8.05
CA GLU A 1092 4.88 -36.46 -8.47
C GLU A 1092 5.72 -35.52 -9.33
N ARG A 1093 5.09 -34.50 -9.92
CA ARG A 1093 5.80 -33.43 -10.64
C ARG A 1093 6.30 -32.37 -9.66
N GLU A 1094 5.44 -31.94 -8.73
CA GLU A 1094 5.83 -30.94 -7.73
C GLU A 1094 6.82 -31.50 -6.70
N LEU A 1095 6.73 -32.78 -6.30
CA LEU A 1095 7.76 -33.41 -5.47
C LEU A 1095 9.15 -33.42 -6.13
N ARG A 1096 9.21 -33.68 -7.45
CA ARG A 1096 10.46 -33.60 -8.22
C ARG A 1096 11.00 -32.18 -8.28
N ARG A 1097 10.12 -31.19 -8.45
CA ARG A 1097 10.46 -29.76 -8.45
C ARG A 1097 10.99 -29.32 -7.07
N LEU A 1098 10.31 -29.69 -5.99
CA LEU A 1098 10.71 -29.38 -4.61
C LEU A 1098 12.09 -29.98 -4.28
N LYS A 1099 12.32 -31.24 -4.66
CA LYS A 1099 13.64 -31.89 -4.54
C LYS A 1099 14.74 -31.16 -5.30
N GLN A 1100 14.46 -30.69 -6.52
CA GLN A 1100 15.41 -29.93 -7.33
C GLN A 1100 15.69 -28.54 -6.73
N MET A 1101 14.66 -27.85 -6.20
CA MET A 1101 14.81 -26.58 -5.48
C MET A 1101 15.64 -26.74 -4.21
N PHE A 1102 15.40 -27.79 -3.42
CA PHE A 1102 16.16 -28.10 -2.22
C PHE A 1102 17.64 -28.34 -2.50
N GLU A 1103 17.99 -29.22 -3.45
CA GLU A 1103 19.41 -29.48 -3.80
C GLU A 1103 20.10 -28.25 -4.41
N THR A 1104 19.37 -27.42 -5.16
CA THR A 1104 19.92 -26.16 -5.71
C THR A 1104 20.23 -25.16 -4.58
N TRP A 1105 19.26 -24.94 -3.67
CA TRP A 1105 19.45 -24.07 -2.50
C TRP A 1105 20.56 -24.57 -1.58
N LYS A 1106 20.59 -25.87 -1.28
CA LYS A 1106 21.63 -26.52 -0.46
C LYS A 1106 23.03 -26.35 -1.06
N LYS A 1107 23.17 -26.44 -2.39
CA LYS A 1107 24.45 -26.23 -3.08
C LYS A 1107 24.90 -24.77 -2.99
N ASP A 1108 24.00 -23.82 -3.20
CA ASP A 1108 24.26 -22.38 -3.06
C ASP A 1108 24.63 -22.00 -1.61
N TYR A 1109 23.77 -22.35 -0.66
CA TYR A 1109 23.96 -22.07 0.76
C TYR A 1109 25.24 -22.72 1.32
N GLY A 1110 25.52 -23.97 0.94
CA GLY A 1110 26.76 -24.66 1.29
C GLY A 1110 28.01 -24.05 0.62
N GLY A 1111 27.85 -23.39 -0.53
CA GLY A 1111 28.90 -22.58 -1.17
C GLY A 1111 29.19 -21.32 -0.37
N ARG A 1112 28.16 -20.50 -0.11
CA ARG A 1112 28.25 -19.26 0.69
C ARG A 1112 28.81 -19.51 2.09
N LEU A 1113 28.43 -20.61 2.75
CA LEU A 1113 28.97 -20.99 4.06
C LEU A 1113 30.47 -21.34 4.01
N LYS A 1114 30.93 -22.01 2.95
CA LYS A 1114 32.36 -22.32 2.74
C LYS A 1114 33.17 -21.07 2.41
N GLU A 1115 32.64 -20.19 1.57
CA GLU A 1115 33.26 -18.91 1.22
C GLU A 1115 33.40 -18.01 2.45
N THR A 1116 32.34 -17.87 3.25
CA THR A 1116 32.36 -17.15 4.53
C THR A 1116 33.44 -17.72 5.47
N LYS A 1117 33.53 -19.05 5.60
CA LYS A 1117 34.57 -19.72 6.40
C LYS A 1117 35.99 -19.46 5.85
N LEU A 1118 36.15 -19.40 4.54
CA LEU A 1118 37.43 -19.11 3.87
C LEU A 1118 37.89 -17.66 4.12
N ILE A 1119 36.98 -16.71 4.00
CA ILE A 1119 37.22 -15.28 4.29
C ILE A 1119 37.66 -15.11 5.75
N LEU A 1120 36.94 -15.72 6.69
CA LEU A 1120 37.30 -15.70 8.12
C LEU A 1120 38.69 -16.32 8.37
N SER A 1121 39.00 -17.47 7.75
CA SER A 1121 40.31 -18.11 7.92
C SER A 1121 41.49 -17.29 7.36
N LYS A 1122 41.27 -16.49 6.30
CA LYS A 1122 42.28 -15.55 5.79
C LYS A 1122 42.49 -14.37 6.72
N LEU A 1123 41.40 -13.78 7.23
CA LEU A 1123 41.46 -12.66 8.17
C LEU A 1123 42.14 -13.04 9.50
N GLY A 1124 42.01 -14.30 9.95
CA GLY A 1124 42.73 -14.81 11.12
C GLY A 1124 44.22 -15.12 10.90
N SER A 1125 44.71 -15.13 9.65
CA SER A 1125 46.12 -15.47 9.33
C SER A 1125 46.97 -14.28 8.85
N GLU A 1126 46.39 -13.07 8.78
CA GLU A 1126 47.13 -11.83 8.45
C GLU A 1126 47.65 -11.06 9.69
N GLU A 1127 47.26 -11.42 10.92
CA GLU A 1127 47.69 -10.73 12.16
C GLU A 1127 48.90 -11.36 12.88
N THR A 1128 49.38 -12.55 12.49
CA THR A 1128 50.61 -13.16 13.04
C THR A 1128 51.80 -12.94 12.09
N GLY A 1129 52.59 -11.91 12.37
CA GLY A 1129 53.59 -11.39 11.44
C GLY A 1129 54.86 -12.24 11.25
N GLY A 1130 55.24 -12.42 9.99
CA GLY A 1130 56.63 -12.26 9.54
C GLY A 1130 57.60 -13.45 9.62
N SER A 1131 57.67 -14.24 8.56
CA SER A 1131 58.98 -14.56 7.92
C SER A 1131 58.80 -14.96 6.45
N VAL A 1132 59.89 -14.91 5.68
CA VAL A 1132 59.92 -15.18 4.24
C VAL A 1132 60.14 -16.67 3.98
N GLU A 1133 59.30 -17.31 3.18
CA GLU A 1133 59.78 -18.24 2.15
C GLU A 1133 58.75 -18.51 1.04
N LYS A 1134 59.21 -18.51 -0.22
CA LYS A 1134 58.45 -19.01 -1.37
C LYS A 1134 58.82 -20.48 -1.60
N PRO A 1135 57.85 -21.32 -1.95
CA PRO A 1135 58.09 -22.32 -2.99
C PRO A 1135 57.17 -22.18 -4.21
N LYS A 1136 57.72 -22.56 -5.37
CA LYS A 1136 57.02 -22.66 -6.66
C LYS A 1136 56.27 -24.00 -6.77
N MET A 1137 55.41 -24.08 -7.81
CA MET A 1137 54.89 -25.31 -8.45
C MET A 1137 53.74 -26.03 -7.70
N LYS A 1138 52.82 -26.77 -8.36
CA LYS A 1138 52.78 -27.32 -9.75
C LYS A 1138 51.33 -27.46 -10.28
N TRP A 1139 51.19 -27.78 -11.56
CA TRP A 1139 49.94 -27.90 -12.35
C TRP A 1139 49.24 -29.28 -12.31
N TRP A 1140 47.97 -29.34 -12.78
CA TRP A 1140 47.11 -30.51 -13.15
C TRP A 1140 46.75 -31.54 -12.04
N GLY A 1141 45.59 -32.23 -11.99
CA GLY A 1141 44.48 -32.47 -12.92
C GLY A 1141 43.91 -33.90 -12.75
N ARG A 1142 42.57 -34.05 -12.67
CA ARG A 1142 41.70 -35.25 -12.98
C ARG A 1142 40.28 -34.92 -12.45
N LEU A 1143 39.16 -34.89 -13.19
CA LEU A 1143 38.60 -35.65 -14.33
C LEU A 1143 37.83 -36.94 -13.91
N ARG A 1144 36.53 -37.01 -14.30
CA ARG A 1144 35.57 -38.15 -14.26
C ARG A 1144 35.05 -38.55 -12.85
N SER A 1145 33.86 -39.17 -12.69
CA SER A 1145 32.68 -39.43 -13.55
C SER A 1145 31.61 -40.21 -12.77
N THR A 1146 30.32 -39.88 -12.92
CA THR A 1146 29.10 -40.76 -12.99
C THR A 1146 27.86 -39.85 -13.06
N ARG A 1147 26.87 -39.99 -13.95
CA ARG A 1147 25.95 -41.12 -14.24
C ARG A 1147 25.22 -41.64 -12.99
N TYR A 1148 24.09 -41.02 -12.62
CA TYR A 1148 22.74 -41.55 -12.90
C TYR A 1148 21.69 -40.45 -12.76
#